data_AF-A0A7Y5VJQ3-F1
#
_entry.id   AF-A0A7Y5VJQ3-F1
#
_cell.length_a   1.000
_cell.length_b   1.000
_cell.length_c   1.000
_cell.angle_alpha   90.00
_cell.angle_beta   90.00
_cell.angle_gamma   90.00
#
_symmetry.space_group_name_H-M   'P 1'
#
loop_
_entity.id
_entity.type
_entity.pdbx_description
1 polymer ?
#
loop_
_entity_poly.entity_id
_entity_poly.type
_entity_poly.pdbx_seq_one_letter_code
_entity_poly.pdbx_strand_id
1 'polypeptide(L)'
;MRVKWMCLSLLGVLSVMAQAHFAQAQGTVPVFQYTAGNQTFTLAGGDPAKATTTRIPVTLVPLKLSFPSSRPGLQPRVLDATADVPSITASPIFQSFAFPAGGNTQYTDALLRSTVASTASGHTLLEKPVVKAVSIEIPAGHGYVLSSKKDGGRVAVVDMQYVQHELFKQLPKQDGRLVLAVTHNVTFFAEADDTICCATGTHGVDKTTGTSFVLGSYFAKTPAIVRERDIQPLTQQLAEFFNDPLHDPMMQGNKPTGNVVQTGWAMATGACGGRGIGSAYFLLQSTNTNHKNNFPYAEPFIAKQYHLSNVALVPWYTGGSGTYSFPDKNALTAPAKPCGARRPDNSTSGSVPTTAAIANDHPGTHRLIGYWNGSRDFKLTDVAPQWDIIIEAFAVPDHSAPEGTLKFMPPNGYTPEQLQADIAQMKSKGKKVMISLGGGGQFFSMEKPESVTTFVDAVSKIVSQYGFDGVDIDFETPSLDIDANDHDFRHPTTPSIVHLIEGLRQLHDKFGSGFMISLVPEGTQIPAAAVVYGGQFGSYLPLAYGLRDILSFVDVQDYNTPPLQGLDGEIYQAATTDYHAMMTELVLHGFAVAGNPNLMFPPIPADKVAVGFLTGYEEPATMRAGIDYLLTGKKPADATYNLVHPAGYPGLLGAMYWTIDADRRENYKYSNVLGPLLRTGPEK
;
A
#
# COMPACT_ATOMS: atom_id res chain seq x y z
N MET A 1 -0.94 45.52 60.42
CA MET A 1 -1.45 46.73 59.73
C MET A 1 -2.12 46.26 58.45
N ARG A 2 -3.46 46.23 58.43
CA ARG A 2 -4.35 47.20 57.74
C ARG A 2 -4.15 47.18 56.21
N VAL A 3 -5.12 47.00 55.31
CA VAL A 3 -6.57 46.77 55.30
C VAL A 3 -6.92 46.24 53.89
N LYS A 4 -8.00 45.44 53.81
CA LYS A 4 -8.68 44.81 52.65
C LYS A 4 -9.44 45.81 51.73
N TRP A 5 -10.11 45.23 50.73
CA TRP A 5 -11.37 45.62 50.03
C TRP A 5 -11.13 46.18 48.61
N MET A 6 -11.80 45.74 47.53
CA MET A 6 -13.16 45.20 47.44
C MET A 6 -13.45 44.53 46.09
N CYS A 7 -14.24 43.45 46.12
CA CYS A 7 -15.04 42.93 44.99
C CYS A 7 -16.11 43.95 44.55
N LEU A 8 -16.54 43.93 43.27
CA LEU A 8 -17.89 43.47 42.92
C LEU A 8 -18.10 43.38 41.39
N SER A 9 -18.45 42.17 40.98
CA SER A 9 -19.29 41.74 39.87
C SER A 9 -20.52 42.62 39.56
N LEU A 10 -20.93 42.70 38.28
CA LEU A 10 -22.20 42.14 37.79
C LEU A 10 -22.37 42.28 36.26
N LEU A 11 -23.12 41.31 35.69
CA LEU A 11 -23.76 41.24 34.36
C LEU A 11 -22.84 40.81 33.20
N GLY A 12 -23.08 39.71 32.48
CA GLY A 12 -24.28 38.88 32.37
C GLY A 12 -24.46 38.46 30.91
N VAL A 13 -24.31 37.16 30.65
CA VAL A 13 -24.94 36.39 29.56
C VAL A 13 -24.83 36.98 28.14
N LEU A 14 -23.85 36.48 27.37
CA LEU A 14 -24.00 36.27 25.92
C LEU A 14 -23.15 35.08 25.50
N SER A 15 -23.72 33.89 25.71
CA SER A 15 -23.28 32.63 25.14
C SER A 15 -24.02 32.44 23.80
N VAL A 16 -23.42 32.81 22.67
CA VAL A 16 -23.87 32.35 21.34
C VAL A 16 -22.65 32.08 20.45
N MET A 17 -22.41 30.79 20.24
CA MET A 17 -21.77 30.15 19.09
C MET A 17 -20.46 30.74 18.55
N ALA A 18 -19.34 30.34 19.15
CA ALA A 18 -18.11 30.17 18.38
C ALA A 18 -18.11 28.75 17.79
N GLN A 19 -18.82 28.56 16.67
CA GLN A 19 -18.48 27.45 15.77
C GLN A 19 -17.09 27.76 15.22
N ALA A 20 -16.08 26.96 15.62
CA ALA A 20 -14.76 27.00 15.01
C ALA A 20 -14.94 26.74 13.50
N HIS A 21 -14.91 27.81 12.71
CA HIS A 21 -14.79 27.72 11.27
C HIS A 21 -13.35 27.28 11.02
N PHE A 22 -13.17 25.99 10.69
CA PHE A 22 -11.95 25.57 10.01
C PHE A 22 -11.81 26.45 8.78
N ALA A 23 -10.79 27.30 8.73
CA ALA A 23 -10.47 28.04 7.52
C ALA A 23 -10.17 27.00 6.43
N GLN A 24 -11.10 26.80 5.50
CA GLN A 24 -10.85 25.94 4.35
C GLN A 24 -9.69 26.55 3.57
N ALA A 25 -8.64 25.77 3.32
CA ALA A 25 -7.49 26.23 2.56
C ALA A 25 -7.96 26.72 1.19
N GLN A 26 -7.88 28.03 0.94
CA GLN A 26 -8.17 28.60 -0.36
C GLN A 26 -6.90 28.48 -1.20
N GLY A 27 -6.89 27.54 -2.15
CA GLY A 27 -5.79 27.36 -3.08
C GLY A 27 -5.51 28.61 -3.93
N THR A 28 -4.35 28.66 -4.60
CA THR A 28 -3.93 29.80 -5.43
C THR A 28 -4.65 29.89 -6.78
N VAL A 29 -5.35 28.84 -7.20
CA VAL A 29 -6.10 28.80 -8.47
C VAL A 29 -7.57 29.22 -8.26
N PRO A 30 -8.17 29.99 -9.19
CA PRO A 30 -9.59 30.32 -9.12
C PRO A 30 -10.48 29.07 -9.04
N VAL A 31 -11.59 29.16 -8.33
CA VAL A 31 -12.57 28.07 -8.21
C VAL A 31 -13.99 28.58 -8.46
N PHE A 32 -14.90 27.69 -8.82
CA PHE A 32 -16.34 27.95 -8.90
C PHE A 32 -17.16 26.83 -8.28
N GLN A 33 -18.40 27.12 -7.92
CA GLN A 33 -19.33 26.14 -7.36
C GLN A 33 -20.17 25.52 -8.48
N TYR A 34 -20.26 24.18 -8.48
CA TYR A 34 -21.06 23.41 -9.42
C TYR A 34 -21.99 22.47 -8.66
N THR A 35 -23.29 22.55 -8.93
CA THR A 35 -24.29 21.68 -8.30
C THR A 35 -24.66 20.55 -9.26
N ALA A 36 -24.47 19.31 -8.81
CA ALA A 36 -24.90 18.10 -9.52
C ALA A 36 -25.70 17.21 -8.57
N GLY A 37 -26.92 16.88 -8.96
CA GLY A 37 -27.89 16.24 -8.05
C GLY A 37 -28.18 17.14 -6.84
N ASN A 38 -28.07 16.58 -5.63
CA ASN A 38 -28.29 17.29 -4.36
C ASN A 38 -26.98 17.72 -3.68
N GLN A 39 -25.86 17.74 -4.41
CA GLN A 39 -24.55 18.09 -3.87
C GLN A 39 -23.94 19.24 -4.66
N THR A 40 -23.18 20.09 -3.95
CA THR A 40 -22.39 21.17 -4.52
C THR A 40 -20.92 20.83 -4.39
N PHE A 41 -20.21 20.98 -5.51
CA PHE A 41 -18.79 20.68 -5.67
C PHE A 41 -18.03 21.96 -5.98
N THR A 42 -16.82 22.08 -5.43
CA THR A 42 -15.90 23.16 -5.78
C THR A 42 -15.00 22.69 -6.91
N LEU A 43 -15.04 23.33 -8.08
CA LEU A 43 -14.22 22.96 -9.23
C LEU A 43 -13.15 24.02 -9.51
N ALA A 44 -11.98 23.63 -10.00
CA ALA A 44 -10.93 24.59 -10.38
C ALA A 44 -11.26 25.27 -11.71
N GLY A 45 -11.01 26.57 -11.83
CA GLY A 45 -11.20 27.35 -13.04
C GLY A 45 -12.32 28.38 -12.97
N GLY A 46 -12.75 28.82 -14.17
CA GLY A 46 -13.95 29.61 -14.37
C GLY A 46 -15.15 28.74 -14.72
N ASP A 47 -16.32 29.17 -14.26
CA ASP A 47 -17.60 28.53 -14.56
C ASP A 47 -17.87 28.54 -16.08
N PRO A 48 -17.90 27.37 -16.76
CA PRO A 48 -18.17 27.28 -18.19
C PRO A 48 -19.57 27.79 -18.59
N ALA A 49 -20.50 27.92 -17.64
CA ALA A 49 -21.82 28.51 -17.88
C ALA A 49 -21.80 30.04 -18.00
N LYS A 50 -20.70 30.70 -17.63
CA LYS A 50 -20.51 32.14 -17.80
C LYS A 50 -19.68 32.41 -19.05
N ALA A 51 -20.08 33.38 -19.87
CA ALA A 51 -19.37 33.76 -21.10
C ALA A 51 -18.06 34.54 -20.82
N THR A 52 -17.21 34.01 -19.95
CA THR A 52 -15.95 34.60 -19.50
C THR A 52 -14.79 33.62 -19.68
N THR A 53 -13.63 34.12 -20.08
CA THR A 53 -12.41 33.31 -20.14
C THR A 53 -11.56 33.53 -18.89
N THR A 54 -11.41 32.49 -18.07
CA THR A 54 -10.44 32.42 -16.99
C THR A 54 -9.09 31.95 -17.54
N ARG A 55 -8.02 32.64 -17.18
CA ARG A 55 -6.65 32.25 -17.53
C ARG A 55 -5.88 31.93 -16.26
N ILE A 56 -5.21 30.78 -16.23
CA ILE A 56 -4.47 30.28 -15.07
C ILE A 56 -2.98 30.28 -15.44
N PRO A 57 -2.17 31.18 -14.87
CA PRO A 57 -0.72 31.10 -14.95
C PRO A 57 -0.18 29.77 -14.41
N VAL A 58 0.81 29.17 -15.08
CA VAL A 58 1.39 27.87 -14.68
C VAL A 58 2.88 28.00 -14.39
N THR A 59 3.33 27.42 -13.28
CA THR A 59 4.75 27.12 -13.02
C THR A 59 4.96 25.63 -13.31
N LEU A 60 5.66 25.29 -14.40
CA LEU A 60 6.02 23.91 -14.73
C LEU A 60 7.34 23.57 -14.05
N VAL A 61 7.35 22.54 -13.20
CA VAL A 61 8.48 22.18 -12.37
C VAL A 61 8.96 20.78 -12.74
N PRO A 62 9.88 20.64 -13.72
CA PRO A 62 10.53 19.35 -13.96
C PRO A 62 11.40 19.00 -12.76
N LEU A 63 11.18 17.81 -12.20
CA LEU A 63 11.93 17.28 -11.08
C LEU A 63 13.08 16.39 -11.57
N LYS A 64 14.24 16.59 -10.93
CA LYS A 64 15.39 15.70 -11.03
C LYS A 64 15.53 14.96 -9.70
N LEU A 65 15.25 13.65 -9.71
CA LEU A 65 15.38 12.79 -8.53
C LEU A 65 16.69 12.01 -8.60
N SER A 66 17.50 12.06 -7.54
CA SER A 66 18.73 11.29 -7.40
C SER A 66 18.64 10.28 -6.27
N PHE A 67 19.04 9.04 -6.55
CA PHE A 67 19.01 7.92 -5.60
C PHE A 67 20.44 7.47 -5.31
N PRO A 68 20.85 7.37 -4.04
CA PRO A 68 22.19 6.97 -3.66
C PRO A 68 22.50 5.55 -4.14
N SER A 69 23.77 5.28 -4.43
CA SER A 69 24.24 3.93 -4.71
C SER A 69 24.65 3.25 -3.42
N SER A 70 24.11 2.06 -3.17
CA SER A 70 24.54 1.12 -2.12
C SER A 70 25.95 0.55 -2.35
N ARG A 71 26.48 0.64 -3.58
CA ARG A 71 27.84 0.23 -3.92
C ARG A 71 28.79 1.43 -3.83
N PRO A 72 29.84 1.36 -2.98
CA PRO A 72 30.86 2.40 -2.90
C PRO A 72 31.48 2.70 -4.27
N GLY A 73 31.58 3.99 -4.63
CA GLY A 73 32.23 4.46 -5.86
C GLY A 73 31.37 4.44 -7.13
N LEU A 74 30.12 3.97 -7.08
CA LEU A 74 29.17 4.13 -8.20
C LEU A 74 28.41 5.46 -8.10
N GLN A 75 28.11 6.03 -9.25
CA GLN A 75 27.33 7.26 -9.35
C GLN A 75 25.87 7.02 -8.93
N PRO A 76 25.21 8.02 -8.30
CA PRO A 76 23.78 7.99 -8.03
C PRO A 76 22.97 7.68 -9.29
N ARG A 77 21.87 6.95 -9.13
CA ARG A 77 20.88 6.80 -10.21
C ARG A 77 20.08 8.09 -10.29
N VAL A 78 19.87 8.62 -11.49
CA VAL A 78 19.15 9.89 -11.69
C VAL A 78 18.02 9.68 -12.68
N LEU A 79 16.83 10.19 -12.33
CA LEU A 79 15.68 10.34 -13.22
C LEU A 79 15.35 11.83 -13.33
N ASP A 80 15.34 12.38 -14.55
CA ASP A 80 15.29 13.83 -14.79
C ASP A 80 14.22 14.19 -15.82
N ALA A 81 13.18 14.89 -15.36
CA ALA A 81 12.05 15.32 -16.20
C ALA A 81 12.33 16.56 -17.06
N THR A 82 13.53 17.15 -16.98
CA THR A 82 13.87 18.37 -17.74
C THR A 82 13.74 18.16 -19.25
N ALA A 83 14.10 16.95 -19.73
CA ALA A 83 14.02 16.60 -21.14
C ALA A 83 12.57 16.40 -21.64
N ASP A 84 11.60 16.26 -20.74
CA ASP A 84 10.19 15.99 -21.10
C ASP A 84 9.39 17.28 -21.32
N VAL A 85 9.90 18.43 -20.85
CA VAL A 85 9.25 19.74 -20.93
C VAL A 85 8.77 20.11 -22.36
N PRO A 86 9.56 19.93 -23.44
CA PRO A 86 9.09 20.23 -24.79
C PRO A 86 7.89 19.37 -25.19
N SER A 87 7.88 18.08 -24.84
CA SER A 87 6.77 17.16 -25.14
C SER A 87 5.49 17.58 -24.40
N ILE A 88 5.62 17.90 -23.11
CA ILE A 88 4.52 18.36 -22.25
C ILE A 88 3.93 19.67 -22.76
N THR A 89 4.75 20.65 -23.13
CA THR A 89 4.28 21.97 -23.61
C THR A 89 3.68 21.92 -25.01
N ALA A 90 4.04 20.94 -25.83
CA ALA A 90 3.43 20.68 -27.14
C ALA A 90 2.16 19.81 -27.07
N SER A 91 1.82 19.29 -25.88
CA SER A 91 0.69 18.40 -25.69
C SER A 91 -0.66 19.12 -25.60
N PRO A 92 -1.79 18.38 -25.67
CA PRO A 92 -3.13 18.92 -25.46
C PRO A 92 -3.37 19.60 -24.11
N ILE A 93 -2.46 19.46 -23.12
CA ILE A 93 -2.54 20.23 -21.87
C ILE A 93 -2.45 21.73 -22.15
N PHE A 94 -1.54 22.15 -23.04
CA PHE A 94 -1.28 23.55 -23.36
C PHE A 94 -1.69 23.95 -24.78
N GLN A 95 -1.84 22.97 -25.68
CA GLN A 95 -2.22 23.18 -27.07
C GLN A 95 -3.69 22.85 -27.32
N SER A 96 -4.28 23.53 -28.30
CA SER A 96 -5.64 23.23 -28.74
C SER A 96 -5.71 21.86 -29.42
N PHE A 97 -6.69 21.06 -29.01
CA PHE A 97 -7.01 19.76 -29.57
C PHE A 97 -8.53 19.59 -29.70
N ALA A 98 -8.97 18.90 -30.74
CA ALA A 98 -10.38 18.63 -30.99
C ALA A 98 -10.87 17.44 -30.15
N PHE A 99 -11.24 17.69 -28.90
CA PHE A 99 -11.76 16.64 -28.02
C PHE A 99 -13.18 16.22 -28.43
N PRO A 100 -13.51 14.90 -28.42
CA PRO A 100 -14.85 14.41 -28.75
C PRO A 100 -15.95 15.04 -27.88
N ALA A 101 -15.66 15.23 -26.59
CA ALA A 101 -16.44 16.03 -25.66
C ALA A 101 -15.65 17.29 -25.29
N GLY A 102 -16.32 18.43 -25.10
CA GLY A 102 -15.65 19.69 -24.72
C GLY A 102 -15.03 20.48 -25.88
N GLY A 103 -14.99 19.95 -27.11
CA GLY A 103 -14.69 20.71 -28.34
C GLY A 103 -13.20 21.03 -28.55
N ASN A 104 -12.93 22.00 -29.43
CA ASN A 104 -11.55 22.35 -29.82
C ASN A 104 -10.92 23.37 -28.85
N THR A 105 -10.10 22.89 -27.91
CA THR A 105 -9.55 23.71 -26.82
C THR A 105 -8.42 22.95 -26.08
N GLN A 106 -7.94 23.45 -24.94
CA GLN A 106 -6.99 22.75 -24.06
C GLN A 106 -7.69 21.68 -23.22
N TYR A 107 -6.94 20.67 -22.75
CA TYR A 107 -7.46 19.53 -22.00
C TYR A 107 -8.37 19.89 -20.82
N THR A 108 -7.93 20.79 -19.94
CA THR A 108 -8.67 21.18 -18.73
C THR A 108 -9.96 21.96 -19.04
N ASP A 109 -9.94 22.77 -20.10
CA ASP A 109 -11.13 23.45 -20.59
C ASP A 109 -12.16 22.45 -21.10
N ALA A 110 -11.73 21.51 -21.95
CA ALA A 110 -12.58 20.47 -22.49
C ALA A 110 -13.16 19.57 -21.39
N LEU A 111 -12.37 19.24 -20.36
CA LEU A 111 -12.81 18.52 -19.17
C LEU A 111 -13.96 19.26 -18.47
N LEU A 112 -13.76 20.52 -18.06
CA LEU A 112 -14.79 21.29 -17.34
C LEU A 112 -16.07 21.47 -18.18
N ARG A 113 -15.92 21.76 -19.48
CA ARG A 113 -17.05 21.88 -20.39
C ARG A 113 -17.82 20.56 -20.54
N SER A 114 -17.11 19.43 -20.49
CA SER A 114 -17.72 18.11 -20.48
C SER A 114 -18.42 17.80 -19.15
N THR A 115 -17.83 18.19 -18.01
CA THR A 115 -18.41 18.03 -16.67
C THR A 115 -19.71 18.81 -16.50
N VAL A 116 -19.74 20.07 -16.97
CA VAL A 116 -20.88 20.99 -16.77
C VAL A 116 -21.93 20.87 -17.90
N ALA A 117 -21.53 20.38 -19.08
CA ALA A 117 -22.40 20.26 -20.27
C ALA A 117 -23.09 21.57 -20.69
N SER A 118 -22.42 22.71 -20.52
CA SER A 118 -22.95 24.04 -20.87
C SER A 118 -22.83 24.38 -22.36
N THR A 119 -23.80 25.11 -22.90
CA THR A 119 -23.78 25.69 -24.26
C THR A 119 -23.13 27.08 -24.31
N ALA A 120 -22.76 27.66 -23.17
CA ALA A 120 -22.11 28.96 -23.12
C ALA A 120 -20.64 28.88 -23.59
N SER A 121 -20.07 30.04 -23.96
CA SER A 121 -18.70 30.18 -24.48
C SER A 121 -17.66 30.47 -23.39
N GLY A 122 -17.92 30.06 -22.14
CA GLY A 122 -16.96 30.18 -21.06
C GLY A 122 -15.75 29.28 -21.27
N HIS A 123 -14.57 29.75 -20.90
CA HIS A 123 -13.33 28.99 -21.07
C HIS A 123 -12.43 29.08 -19.83
N THR A 124 -11.73 28.00 -19.51
CA THR A 124 -10.63 27.97 -18.56
C THR A 124 -9.36 27.51 -19.24
N LEU A 125 -8.41 28.42 -19.46
CA LEU A 125 -7.19 28.14 -20.20
C LEU A 125 -5.96 28.22 -19.30
N LEU A 126 -5.07 27.23 -19.41
CA LEU A 126 -3.73 27.29 -18.85
C LEU A 126 -2.85 28.18 -19.73
N GLU A 127 -2.18 29.14 -19.11
CA GLU A 127 -1.23 29.99 -19.83
C GLU A 127 0.07 29.25 -20.17
N LYS A 128 0.87 29.83 -21.06
CA LYS A 128 2.21 29.33 -21.36
C LYS A 128 3.02 29.23 -20.05
N PRO A 129 3.57 28.06 -19.70
CA PRO A 129 4.19 27.88 -18.39
C PRO A 129 5.54 28.61 -18.29
N VAL A 130 5.86 29.04 -17.08
CA VAL A 130 7.22 29.39 -16.67
C VAL A 130 7.88 28.14 -16.10
N VAL A 131 9.05 27.77 -16.61
CA VAL A 131 9.74 26.54 -16.19
C VAL A 131 10.69 26.86 -15.04
N LYS A 132 10.60 26.09 -13.94
CA LYS A 132 11.52 26.17 -12.80
C LYS A 132 11.90 24.76 -12.35
N ALA A 133 13.09 24.29 -12.71
CA ALA A 133 13.56 22.96 -12.33
C ALA A 133 13.87 22.87 -10.82
N VAL A 134 13.66 21.70 -10.23
CA VAL A 134 13.96 21.39 -8.82
C VAL A 134 14.69 20.05 -8.76
N SER A 135 15.70 19.94 -7.90
CA SER A 135 16.42 18.68 -7.65
C SER A 135 16.12 18.19 -6.23
N ILE A 136 15.87 16.89 -6.11
CA ILE A 136 15.56 16.23 -4.83
C ILE A 136 16.42 14.96 -4.74
N GLU A 137 17.13 14.82 -3.63
CA GLU A 137 17.79 13.56 -3.27
C GLU A 137 16.78 12.66 -2.56
N ILE A 138 16.69 11.38 -2.95
CA ILE A 138 15.81 10.39 -2.35
C ILE A 138 16.67 9.43 -1.51
N PRO A 139 16.67 9.55 -0.17
CA PRO A 139 17.42 8.65 0.70
C PRO A 139 16.93 7.21 0.64
N ALA A 140 17.78 6.26 1.03
CA ALA A 140 17.35 4.89 1.31
C ALA A 140 16.30 4.93 2.43
N GLY A 141 15.12 4.35 2.18
CA GLY A 141 13.93 4.48 3.04
C GLY A 141 12.79 5.29 2.42
N HIS A 142 13.08 6.17 1.45
CA HIS A 142 12.05 6.98 0.77
C HIS A 142 11.86 6.60 -0.70
N GLY A 143 12.53 5.57 -1.20
CA GLY A 143 12.27 5.04 -2.53
C GLY A 143 13.42 4.23 -3.13
N TYR A 144 13.13 3.65 -4.29
CA TYR A 144 14.04 2.78 -5.01
C TYR A 144 13.82 2.86 -6.52
N VAL A 145 14.81 2.39 -7.29
CA VAL A 145 14.77 2.34 -8.75
C VAL A 145 14.83 0.90 -9.23
N LEU A 146 13.76 0.48 -9.88
CA LEU A 146 13.68 -0.80 -10.57
C LEU A 146 14.20 -0.67 -12.00
N SER A 147 14.75 -1.74 -12.55
CA SER A 147 15.26 -1.77 -13.92
C SER A 147 14.95 -3.11 -14.57
N SER A 148 14.54 -3.09 -15.84
CA SER A 148 14.42 -4.32 -16.64
C SER A 148 15.73 -4.57 -17.37
N LYS A 149 16.26 -5.80 -17.30
CA LYS A 149 17.41 -6.21 -18.11
C LYS A 149 17.01 -6.43 -19.58
N LYS A 150 15.77 -6.83 -19.83
CA LYS A 150 15.24 -7.16 -21.15
C LYS A 150 15.14 -5.95 -22.07
N ASP A 151 14.64 -4.83 -21.58
CA ASP A 151 14.43 -3.61 -22.37
C ASP A 151 15.28 -2.41 -21.93
N GLY A 152 15.98 -2.51 -20.79
CA GLY A 152 16.82 -1.45 -20.24
C GLY A 152 16.05 -0.28 -19.63
N GLY A 153 14.72 -0.37 -19.60
CA GLY A 153 13.84 0.63 -19.00
C GLY A 153 14.02 0.72 -17.49
N ARG A 154 13.68 1.89 -16.94
CA ARG A 154 13.73 2.15 -15.49
C ARG A 154 12.45 2.80 -15.03
N VAL A 155 12.06 2.48 -13.80
CA VAL A 155 10.97 3.13 -13.07
C VAL A 155 11.35 3.20 -11.60
N ALA A 156 11.06 4.32 -10.94
CA ALA A 156 11.24 4.46 -9.51
C ALA A 156 9.90 4.36 -8.77
N VAL A 157 9.95 3.87 -7.54
CA VAL A 157 8.84 3.93 -6.58
C VAL A 157 9.30 4.78 -5.40
N VAL A 158 8.59 5.86 -5.11
CA VAL A 158 9.07 6.92 -4.20
C VAL A 158 7.98 7.37 -3.23
N ASP A 159 8.37 7.72 -2.01
CA ASP A 159 7.50 8.33 -1.02
C ASP A 159 6.95 9.67 -1.54
N MET A 160 5.63 9.69 -1.75
CA MET A 160 4.93 10.87 -2.25
C MET A 160 5.00 12.06 -1.28
N GLN A 161 4.99 11.79 0.03
CA GLN A 161 5.02 12.82 1.05
C GLN A 161 6.40 13.46 1.14
N TYR A 162 7.45 12.63 1.05
CA TYR A 162 8.82 13.11 0.99
C TYR A 162 9.05 14.04 -0.21
N VAL A 163 8.65 13.62 -1.41
CA VAL A 163 8.81 14.43 -2.63
C VAL A 163 8.05 15.76 -2.54
N GLN A 164 6.81 15.74 -2.04
CA GLN A 164 6.03 16.97 -1.84
C GLN A 164 6.71 17.93 -0.85
N HIS A 165 7.18 17.41 0.28
CA HIS A 165 7.87 18.20 1.29
C HIS A 165 9.14 18.87 0.74
N GLU A 166 10.01 18.09 0.08
CA GLU A 166 11.25 18.61 -0.50
C GLU A 166 11.01 19.59 -1.67
N LEU A 167 9.93 19.39 -2.43
CA LEU A 167 9.50 20.30 -3.47
C LEU A 167 9.14 21.68 -2.90
N PHE A 168 8.24 21.72 -1.91
CA PHE A 168 7.73 22.99 -1.36
C PHE A 168 8.72 23.69 -0.42
N LYS A 169 9.72 22.99 0.12
CA LYS A 169 10.90 23.65 0.72
C LYS A 169 11.66 24.54 -0.27
N GLN A 170 11.70 24.15 -1.54
CA GLN A 170 12.46 24.84 -2.59
C GLN A 170 11.59 25.79 -3.44
N LEU A 171 10.27 25.75 -3.26
CA LEU A 171 9.31 26.59 -3.95
C LEU A 171 8.56 27.49 -2.96
N PRO A 172 8.83 28.81 -2.94
CA PRO A 172 8.01 29.74 -2.16
C PRO A 172 6.59 29.77 -2.74
N LYS A 173 5.63 30.32 -1.96
CA LYS A 173 4.24 30.51 -2.37
C LYS A 173 4.11 31.05 -3.80
N GLN A 174 3.22 30.45 -4.59
CA GLN A 174 3.00 30.81 -6.00
C GLN A 174 1.64 31.49 -6.21
N ASP A 175 1.52 32.75 -5.80
CA ASP A 175 0.24 33.48 -5.85
C ASP A 175 -0.38 33.52 -7.25
N GLY A 176 -1.65 33.09 -7.35
CA GLY A 176 -2.40 33.09 -8.61
C GLY A 176 -1.96 32.05 -9.64
N ARG A 177 -1.02 31.16 -9.31
CA ARG A 177 -0.48 30.16 -10.24
C ARG A 177 -0.87 28.74 -9.83
N LEU A 178 -0.98 27.86 -10.83
CA LEU A 178 -0.95 26.42 -10.65
C LEU A 178 0.51 25.94 -10.74
N VAL A 179 0.99 25.20 -9.73
CA VAL A 179 2.25 24.45 -9.84
C VAL A 179 1.97 23.11 -10.50
N LEU A 180 2.61 22.85 -11.63
CA LEU A 180 2.58 21.57 -12.33
C LEU A 180 3.95 20.92 -12.20
N ALA A 181 4.14 20.10 -11.17
CA ALA A 181 5.38 19.36 -10.92
C ALA A 181 5.37 18.02 -11.66
N VAL A 182 6.49 17.69 -12.30
CA VAL A 182 6.59 16.51 -13.16
C VAL A 182 7.85 15.70 -12.85
N THR A 183 7.69 14.41 -12.59
CA THR A 183 8.79 13.43 -12.48
C THR A 183 8.97 12.66 -13.79
N HIS A 184 10.10 11.98 -13.95
CA HIS A 184 10.37 11.11 -15.10
C HIS A 184 10.38 9.64 -14.66
N ASN A 185 9.48 8.80 -15.16
CA ASN A 185 9.43 7.37 -14.81
C ASN A 185 9.36 7.11 -13.29
N VAL A 186 8.48 7.80 -12.58
CA VAL A 186 8.26 7.61 -11.14
C VAL A 186 6.80 7.25 -10.86
N THR A 187 6.59 6.19 -10.09
CA THR A 187 5.37 5.94 -9.34
C THR A 187 5.60 6.22 -7.86
N PHE A 188 4.53 6.34 -7.10
CA PHE A 188 4.59 6.77 -5.71
C PHE A 188 3.87 5.80 -4.78
N PHE A 189 4.34 5.71 -3.55
CA PHE A 189 3.57 5.17 -2.42
C PHE A 189 3.19 6.30 -1.45
N ALA A 190 2.16 6.08 -0.64
CA ALA A 190 1.60 7.08 0.26
C ALA A 190 1.80 6.71 1.74
N GLU A 191 1.47 7.64 2.64
CA GLU A 191 1.60 7.49 4.10
C GLU A 191 3.01 7.12 4.63
N ALA A 192 4.04 7.31 3.81
CA ALA A 192 5.40 6.79 4.06
C ALA A 192 5.47 5.25 4.22
N ASP A 193 4.45 4.55 3.72
CA ASP A 193 4.27 3.11 3.78
C ASP A 193 4.14 2.57 2.35
N ASP A 194 5.11 1.78 1.91
CA ASP A 194 5.13 1.26 0.55
C ASP A 194 4.14 0.12 0.29
N THR A 195 3.48 -0.40 1.33
CA THR A 195 2.27 -1.24 1.20
C THR A 195 1.06 -0.44 0.72
N ILE A 196 1.17 0.90 0.65
CA ILE A 196 0.19 1.83 0.11
C ILE A 196 0.65 2.34 -1.25
N CYS A 197 0.87 1.39 -2.18
CA CYS A 197 1.31 1.64 -3.55
C CYS A 197 0.21 1.27 -4.58
N CYS A 198 0.31 1.57 -5.86
CA CYS A 198 1.13 2.62 -6.41
C CYS A 198 0.21 3.69 -6.99
N ALA A 199 0.67 4.94 -6.92
CA ALA A 199 0.06 6.09 -7.57
C ALA A 199 1.00 6.63 -8.65
N THR A 200 0.48 7.37 -9.61
CA THR A 200 1.30 8.03 -10.64
C THR A 200 1.48 9.53 -10.38
N GLY A 201 0.98 10.01 -9.24
CA GLY A 201 1.10 11.39 -8.78
C GLY A 201 0.09 11.73 -7.69
N THR A 202 -0.12 13.02 -7.45
CA THR A 202 -1.15 13.56 -6.56
C THR A 202 -1.45 15.02 -6.91
N HIS A 203 -2.41 15.64 -6.22
CA HIS A 203 -2.79 17.02 -6.40
C HIS A 203 -3.35 17.61 -5.11
N GLY A 204 -3.55 18.92 -5.09
CA GLY A 204 -4.27 19.57 -4.01
C GLY A 204 -3.73 20.95 -3.70
N VAL A 205 -3.80 21.31 -2.41
CA VAL A 205 -3.23 22.54 -1.87
C VAL A 205 -2.14 22.19 -0.86
N ASP A 206 -0.93 22.68 -1.09
CA ASP A 206 0.12 22.60 -0.08
C ASP A 206 -0.30 23.42 1.14
N LYS A 207 -0.42 22.77 2.30
CA LYS A 207 -0.90 23.40 3.55
C LYS A 207 0.00 24.53 4.02
N THR A 208 1.31 24.42 3.79
CA THR A 208 2.28 25.39 4.32
C THR A 208 2.24 26.69 3.53
N THR A 209 2.17 26.62 2.21
CA THR A 209 2.21 27.80 1.34
C THR A 209 0.83 28.24 0.83
N GLY A 210 -0.18 27.38 0.90
CA GLY A 210 -1.48 27.57 0.25
C GLY A 210 -1.44 27.39 -1.28
N THR A 211 -0.32 26.91 -1.82
CA THR A 211 -0.13 26.78 -3.27
C THR A 211 -0.94 25.61 -3.82
N SER A 212 -1.77 25.87 -4.84
CA SER A 212 -2.42 24.84 -5.63
C SER A 212 -1.40 24.13 -6.51
N PHE A 213 -1.44 22.79 -6.51
CA PHE A 213 -0.48 22.00 -7.28
C PHE A 213 -1.06 20.71 -7.83
N VAL A 214 -0.36 20.23 -8.86
CA VAL A 214 -0.46 18.89 -9.43
C VAL A 214 0.96 18.33 -9.49
N LEU A 215 1.17 17.13 -8.97
CA LEU A 215 2.38 16.33 -9.11
C LEU A 215 2.01 15.11 -9.95
N GLY A 216 2.68 14.87 -11.07
CA GLY A 216 2.49 13.67 -11.89
C GLY A 216 3.78 13.20 -12.53
N SER A 217 3.76 12.03 -13.17
CA SER A 217 4.91 11.54 -13.93
C SER A 217 4.77 11.72 -15.44
N TYR A 218 5.92 11.78 -16.12
CA TYR A 218 6.04 11.57 -17.55
C TYR A 218 6.70 10.22 -17.80
N PHE A 219 6.06 9.35 -18.59
CA PHE A 219 6.56 8.00 -18.86
C PHE A 219 7.14 7.83 -20.26
N ALA A 220 8.44 7.56 -20.33
CA ALA A 220 9.13 7.24 -21.58
C ALA A 220 10.24 6.23 -21.34
N LYS A 221 10.33 5.21 -22.22
CA LYS A 221 11.32 4.12 -22.10
C LYS A 221 11.25 3.42 -20.73
N THR A 222 10.04 3.18 -20.25
CA THR A 222 9.80 2.40 -19.03
C THR A 222 9.92 0.90 -19.32
N PRO A 223 10.11 0.07 -18.29
CA PRO A 223 9.93 -1.38 -18.40
C PRO A 223 8.57 -1.73 -18.99
N ALA A 224 8.48 -2.84 -19.74
CA ALA A 224 7.23 -3.27 -20.40
C ALA A 224 6.02 -3.40 -19.47
N ILE A 225 6.23 -3.76 -18.19
CA ILE A 225 5.18 -3.88 -17.17
C ILE A 225 4.51 -2.54 -16.83
N VAL A 226 5.23 -1.42 -16.94
CA VAL A 226 4.64 -0.09 -16.83
C VAL A 226 3.94 0.17 -18.16
N ARG A 227 2.61 0.31 -18.12
CA ARG A 227 1.79 0.42 -19.34
C ARG A 227 1.37 1.85 -19.67
N GLU A 228 1.29 2.74 -18.68
CA GLU A 228 1.03 4.16 -18.94
C GLU A 228 2.16 4.82 -19.73
N ARG A 229 1.83 5.87 -20.49
CA ARG A 229 2.75 6.51 -21.44
C ARG A 229 2.68 8.03 -21.36
N ASP A 230 3.80 8.67 -21.67
CA ASP A 230 3.95 10.11 -21.82
C ASP A 230 3.27 10.93 -20.72
N ILE A 231 2.32 11.80 -21.06
CA ILE A 231 1.57 12.69 -20.18
C ILE A 231 0.32 12.05 -19.58
N GLN A 232 0.06 10.76 -19.82
CA GLN A 232 -1.12 10.07 -19.30
C GLN A 232 -1.26 10.24 -17.77
N PRO A 233 -0.24 9.97 -16.94
CA PRO A 233 -0.30 10.24 -15.50
C PRO A 233 -0.62 11.69 -15.16
N LEU A 234 0.01 12.63 -15.89
CA LEU A 234 -0.13 14.05 -15.64
C LEU A 234 -1.55 14.53 -15.92
N THR A 235 -2.17 14.03 -16.99
CA THR A 235 -3.55 14.35 -17.37
C THR A 235 -4.58 13.77 -16.40
N GLN A 236 -4.28 12.60 -15.81
CA GLN A 236 -5.05 12.05 -14.71
C GLN A 236 -5.03 13.03 -13.52
N GLN A 237 -3.85 13.36 -13.00
CA GLN A 237 -3.76 14.20 -11.79
C GLN A 237 -4.28 15.62 -12.01
N LEU A 238 -4.10 16.14 -13.22
CA LEU A 238 -4.66 17.43 -13.61
C LEU A 238 -6.19 17.40 -13.65
N ALA A 239 -6.80 16.31 -14.13
CA ALA A 239 -8.26 16.20 -14.11
C ALA A 239 -8.82 16.06 -12.70
N GLU A 240 -8.16 15.26 -11.85
CA GLU A 240 -8.53 15.12 -10.45
C GLU A 240 -8.45 16.47 -9.72
N PHE A 241 -7.39 17.26 -9.92
CA PHE A 241 -7.29 18.62 -9.37
C PHE A 241 -8.42 19.54 -9.81
N PHE A 242 -8.81 19.49 -11.09
CA PHE A 242 -9.90 20.34 -11.59
C PHE A 242 -11.26 19.92 -11.04
N ASN A 243 -11.43 18.63 -10.77
CA ASN A 243 -12.61 18.07 -10.13
C ASN A 243 -12.60 18.22 -8.60
N ASP A 244 -11.44 18.35 -7.97
CA ASP A 244 -11.26 18.36 -6.52
C ASP A 244 -10.05 19.21 -6.07
N PRO A 245 -10.09 20.54 -6.25
CA PRO A 245 -8.95 21.42 -5.99
C PRO A 245 -8.63 21.60 -4.51
N LEU A 246 -9.50 21.10 -3.63
CA LEU A 246 -9.37 21.20 -2.17
C LEU A 246 -8.95 19.87 -1.53
N HIS A 247 -8.58 18.88 -2.36
CA HIS A 247 -7.98 17.65 -1.89
C HIS A 247 -6.72 17.95 -1.08
N ASP A 248 -6.56 17.21 0.00
CA ASP A 248 -5.44 17.31 0.93
C ASP A 248 -4.73 15.95 0.97
N PRO A 249 -3.64 15.81 0.20
CA PRO A 249 -2.95 14.53 0.01
C PRO A 249 -2.06 14.14 1.19
N MET A 250 -1.97 15.00 2.21
CA MET A 250 -1.20 14.76 3.44
C MET A 250 -2.10 14.35 4.60
N MET A 251 -3.42 14.23 4.39
CA MET A 251 -4.26 13.57 5.39
C MET A 251 -3.90 12.09 5.47
N GLN A 252 -4.00 11.54 6.68
CA GLN A 252 -3.77 10.12 6.95
C GLN A 252 -5.10 9.38 7.11
N GLY A 253 -5.13 8.13 6.66
CA GLY A 253 -6.26 7.23 6.70
C GLY A 253 -7.40 7.63 5.75
N ASN A 254 -8.40 6.76 5.61
CA ASN A 254 -9.50 6.87 4.62
C ASN A 254 -10.50 8.04 4.81
N LYS A 255 -10.09 9.17 5.41
CA LYS A 255 -10.91 10.38 5.54
C LYS A 255 -10.85 11.18 4.23
N PRO A 256 -11.94 11.24 3.44
CA PRO A 256 -11.92 12.00 2.20
C PRO A 256 -11.77 13.50 2.49
N THR A 257 -10.96 14.16 1.68
CA THR A 257 -10.71 15.61 1.73
C THR A 257 -11.18 16.22 0.42
N GLY A 258 -11.57 17.50 0.46
CA GLY A 258 -12.11 18.19 -0.71
C GLY A 258 -13.55 17.79 -1.04
N ASN A 259 -13.82 17.46 -2.30
CA ASN A 259 -15.14 17.15 -2.83
C ASN A 259 -15.54 15.71 -2.50
N VAL A 260 -16.63 15.58 -1.74
CA VAL A 260 -17.11 14.30 -1.21
C VAL A 260 -18.47 13.92 -1.80
N VAL A 261 -18.60 12.66 -2.20
CA VAL A 261 -19.84 12.06 -2.69
C VAL A 261 -20.57 11.30 -1.56
N GLN A 262 -21.89 11.14 -1.70
CA GLN A 262 -22.74 10.59 -0.63
C GLN A 262 -22.34 9.16 -0.22
N THR A 263 -22.07 8.30 -1.19
CA THR A 263 -21.70 6.90 -0.97
C THR A 263 -20.42 6.55 -1.71
N GLY A 264 -19.66 5.58 -1.19
CA GLY A 264 -18.60 4.95 -1.97
C GLY A 264 -19.16 4.33 -3.25
N TRP A 265 -18.31 4.16 -4.25
CA TRP A 265 -18.68 3.70 -5.59
C TRP A 265 -17.99 2.37 -5.92
N ALA A 266 -18.69 1.48 -6.63
CA ALA A 266 -18.12 0.20 -7.04
C ALA A 266 -17.20 0.37 -8.25
N MET A 267 -16.01 -0.24 -8.20
CA MET A 267 -15.05 -0.31 -9.30
C MET A 267 -15.44 -1.41 -10.30
N ALA A 268 -14.90 -1.37 -11.51
CA ALA A 268 -15.12 -2.41 -12.52
C ALA A 268 -14.66 -3.81 -12.06
N THR A 269 -13.63 -3.87 -11.21
CA THR A 269 -13.07 -5.10 -10.62
C THR A 269 -13.87 -5.62 -9.43
N GLY A 270 -14.99 -4.98 -9.06
CA GLY A 270 -15.86 -5.39 -7.95
C GLY A 270 -15.45 -4.86 -6.58
N ALA A 271 -14.24 -4.30 -6.44
CA ALA A 271 -13.81 -3.61 -5.23
C ALA A 271 -14.53 -2.24 -5.08
N CYS A 272 -14.40 -1.63 -3.91
CA CYS A 272 -15.08 -0.39 -3.56
C CYS A 272 -14.11 0.79 -3.51
N GLY A 273 -14.40 1.83 -4.29
CA GLY A 273 -13.78 3.13 -4.20
C GLY A 273 -14.27 3.95 -2.99
N GLY A 274 -13.52 5.00 -2.67
CA GLY A 274 -13.80 5.91 -1.56
C GLY A 274 -14.96 6.88 -1.82
N ARG A 275 -15.19 7.78 -0.86
CA ARG A 275 -16.18 8.86 -0.99
C ARG A 275 -15.60 10.18 -1.53
N GLY A 276 -14.29 10.28 -1.72
CA GLY A 276 -13.68 11.43 -2.39
C GLY A 276 -13.80 11.30 -3.90
N ILE A 277 -13.98 12.43 -4.59
CA ILE A 277 -13.78 12.49 -6.05
C ILE A 277 -12.28 12.33 -6.32
N GLY A 278 -11.45 13.13 -5.65
CA GLY A 278 -10.03 12.86 -5.52
C GLY A 278 -9.80 11.64 -4.64
N SER A 279 -9.01 10.67 -5.10
CA SER A 279 -8.72 9.48 -4.31
C SER A 279 -7.72 9.81 -3.20
N ALA A 280 -7.90 9.23 -2.01
CA ALA A 280 -7.04 9.52 -0.87
C ALA A 280 -5.65 8.85 -0.92
N TYR A 281 -5.48 7.68 -1.57
CA TYR A 281 -4.21 6.91 -1.50
C TYR A 281 -3.84 6.11 -2.74
N PHE A 282 -4.84 5.48 -3.39
CA PHE A 282 -4.56 4.47 -4.42
C PHE A 282 -4.88 4.89 -5.84
N LEU A 283 -5.38 6.10 -6.07
CA LEU A 283 -5.76 6.66 -7.39
C LEU A 283 -6.33 5.62 -8.35
N LEU A 284 -7.06 4.64 -7.78
CA LEU A 284 -7.79 3.64 -8.52
C LEU A 284 -8.94 4.44 -9.07
N GLN A 285 -8.78 4.91 -10.30
CA GLN A 285 -9.84 5.56 -11.03
C GLN A 285 -10.92 4.51 -11.30
N SER A 286 -12.14 4.97 -11.54
CA SER A 286 -13.22 4.06 -11.95
C SER A 286 -12.93 3.32 -13.27
N THR A 287 -11.95 3.80 -14.03
CA THR A 287 -11.43 3.23 -15.28
C THR A 287 -10.20 2.32 -15.08
N ASN A 288 -9.64 2.25 -13.87
CA ASN A 288 -8.51 1.39 -13.54
C ASN A 288 -9.00 -0.05 -13.27
N THR A 289 -8.28 -1.03 -13.81
CA THR A 289 -8.59 -2.47 -13.69
C THR A 289 -7.57 -3.26 -12.87
N ASN A 290 -6.55 -2.60 -12.32
CA ASN A 290 -5.44 -3.28 -11.68
C ASN A 290 -5.75 -3.67 -10.23
N HIS A 291 -5.06 -4.71 -9.76
CA HIS A 291 -5.03 -5.05 -8.34
C HIS A 291 -4.35 -3.92 -7.54
N LYS A 292 -4.75 -3.79 -6.26
CA LYS A 292 -4.11 -2.90 -5.29
C LYS A 292 -2.58 -3.17 -5.28
N ASN A 293 -1.76 -2.13 -5.20
CA ASN A 293 -0.29 -2.18 -5.19
C ASN A 293 0.41 -2.53 -6.50
N ASN A 294 -0.32 -2.70 -7.60
CA ASN A 294 0.30 -2.81 -8.92
C ASN A 294 0.54 -1.43 -9.52
N PHE A 295 1.41 -1.35 -10.53
CA PHE A 295 1.57 -0.10 -11.30
C PHE A 295 0.22 0.30 -11.90
N PRO A 296 -0.24 1.55 -11.74
CA PRO A 296 -1.52 1.98 -12.28
C PRO A 296 -1.58 1.86 -13.80
N TYR A 297 -2.78 1.59 -14.29
CA TYR A 297 -3.07 1.54 -15.70
C TYR A 297 -4.56 1.78 -15.91
N ALA A 298 -4.84 2.68 -16.85
CA ALA A 298 -6.13 2.77 -17.51
C ALA A 298 -5.88 2.75 -19.03
N GLU A 299 -6.86 2.24 -19.79
CA GLU A 299 -6.81 2.34 -21.25
C GLU A 299 -6.79 3.84 -21.65
N PRO A 300 -5.79 4.27 -22.45
CA PRO A 300 -5.62 5.67 -22.77
C PRO A 300 -6.54 6.14 -23.89
N PHE A 301 -6.93 7.42 -23.85
CA PHE A 301 -7.40 8.12 -25.03
C PHE A 301 -6.20 8.63 -25.84
N ILE A 302 -6.14 8.30 -27.13
CA ILE A 302 -5.03 8.70 -28.00
C ILE A 302 -5.33 10.05 -28.67
N ALA A 303 -4.59 11.09 -28.25
CA ALA A 303 -4.64 12.43 -28.82
C ALA A 303 -3.40 12.69 -29.68
N LYS A 304 -3.46 12.33 -30.96
CA LYS A 304 -2.29 12.28 -31.87
C LYS A 304 -1.25 11.29 -31.35
N GLN A 305 -0.06 11.76 -30.98
CA GLN A 305 0.98 10.92 -30.37
C GLN A 305 0.92 10.86 -28.83
N TYR A 306 -0.02 11.57 -28.19
CA TYR A 306 -0.12 11.66 -26.73
C TYR A 306 -1.18 10.71 -26.18
N HIS A 307 -0.92 10.14 -25.00
CA HIS A 307 -1.84 9.31 -24.26
C HIS A 307 -2.44 10.14 -23.13
N LEU A 308 -3.78 10.19 -23.05
CA LEU A 308 -4.50 10.91 -22.01
C LEU A 308 -5.26 9.90 -21.16
N SER A 309 -5.31 10.11 -19.84
CA SER A 309 -6.09 9.23 -18.98
C SER A 309 -7.58 9.47 -19.17
N ASN A 310 -8.35 8.38 -19.22
CA ASN A 310 -9.79 8.44 -19.15
C ASN A 310 -10.22 8.54 -17.68
N VAL A 311 -10.94 9.60 -17.34
CA VAL A 311 -11.36 9.92 -15.97
C VAL A 311 -12.89 9.98 -15.87
N ALA A 312 -13.42 9.73 -14.67
CA ALA A 312 -14.82 9.98 -14.38
C ALA A 312 -15.12 11.49 -14.28
N LEU A 313 -16.28 11.88 -14.76
CA LEU A 313 -16.85 13.21 -14.57
C LEU A 313 -17.77 13.22 -13.35
N VAL A 314 -17.99 14.40 -12.75
CA VAL A 314 -18.90 14.57 -11.59
C VAL A 314 -20.29 13.93 -11.78
N PRO A 315 -20.94 13.96 -12.97
CA PRO A 315 -22.19 13.24 -13.21
C PRO A 315 -22.14 11.74 -12.97
N TRP A 316 -20.97 11.10 -13.15
CA TRP A 316 -20.80 9.66 -12.92
C TRP A 316 -20.99 9.32 -11.44
N TYR A 317 -20.35 10.09 -10.55
CA TYR A 317 -20.44 9.87 -9.10
C TYR A 317 -21.83 10.19 -8.53
N THR A 318 -22.54 11.14 -9.13
CA THR A 318 -23.81 11.67 -8.60
C THR A 318 -25.06 10.99 -9.15
N GLY A 319 -24.91 10.08 -10.11
CA GLY A 319 -26.05 9.46 -10.80
C GLY A 319 -26.76 10.40 -11.77
N GLY A 320 -26.12 11.50 -12.19
CA GLY A 320 -26.68 12.45 -13.15
C GLY A 320 -26.89 11.85 -14.55
N SER A 321 -27.68 12.50 -15.39
CA SER A 321 -27.78 12.16 -16.83
C SER A 321 -26.68 12.87 -17.62
N GLY A 322 -26.07 12.23 -18.62
CA GLY A 322 -25.15 12.89 -19.54
C GLY A 322 -23.90 12.05 -19.80
N THR A 323 -22.80 12.75 -20.08
CA THR A 323 -21.48 12.11 -20.27
C THR A 323 -20.88 11.78 -18.91
N TYR A 324 -20.36 10.57 -18.77
CA TYR A 324 -19.80 10.08 -17.50
C TYR A 324 -18.27 10.06 -17.44
N SER A 325 -17.63 10.11 -18.60
CA SER A 325 -16.18 9.98 -18.71
C SER A 325 -15.62 10.94 -19.75
N PHE A 326 -14.34 11.26 -19.60
CA PHE A 326 -13.59 12.13 -20.50
C PHE A 326 -12.13 11.65 -20.56
N PRO A 327 -11.44 11.73 -21.72
CA PRO A 327 -11.94 12.20 -23.01
C PRO A 327 -12.84 11.21 -23.76
N ASP A 328 -12.68 9.90 -23.53
CA ASP A 328 -13.58 8.90 -24.12
C ASP A 328 -14.88 8.81 -23.33
N LYS A 329 -15.97 9.28 -23.93
CA LYS A 329 -17.32 9.20 -23.35
C LYS A 329 -17.83 7.77 -23.14
N ASN A 330 -17.21 6.79 -23.77
CA ASN A 330 -17.61 5.38 -23.68
C ASN A 330 -16.81 4.61 -22.63
N ALA A 331 -15.78 5.20 -22.03
CA ALA A 331 -15.00 4.55 -20.97
C ALA A 331 -15.90 4.22 -19.76
N LEU A 332 -16.89 5.06 -19.49
CA LEU A 332 -17.97 4.81 -18.52
C LEU A 332 -19.31 5.08 -19.21
N THR A 333 -20.15 4.05 -19.32
CA THR A 333 -21.45 4.12 -20.06
C THR A 333 -22.66 4.27 -19.15
N ALA A 334 -22.47 4.13 -17.84
CA ALA A 334 -23.51 4.21 -16.82
C ALA A 334 -22.99 4.92 -15.57
N PRO A 335 -23.87 5.53 -14.75
CA PRO A 335 -23.45 6.14 -13.50
C PRO A 335 -22.87 5.12 -12.52
N ALA A 336 -22.12 5.62 -11.54
CA ALA A 336 -21.56 4.81 -10.48
C ALA A 336 -22.65 4.03 -9.75
N LYS A 337 -22.37 2.75 -9.47
CA LYS A 337 -23.19 1.97 -8.54
C LYS A 337 -22.70 2.26 -7.12
N PRO A 338 -23.60 2.47 -6.15
CA PRO A 338 -23.18 2.58 -4.77
C PRO A 338 -22.52 1.27 -4.35
N CYS A 339 -21.45 1.38 -3.59
CA CYS A 339 -20.88 0.25 -2.88
C CYS A 339 -21.96 -0.44 -2.04
N GLY A 340 -22.02 -1.76 -2.13
CA GLY A 340 -22.77 -2.53 -1.14
C GLY A 340 -22.26 -2.16 0.25
N ALA A 341 -23.12 -2.21 1.27
CA ALA A 341 -22.67 -2.03 2.64
C ALA A 341 -21.48 -2.97 2.87
N ARG A 342 -20.28 -2.43 3.10
CA ARG A 342 -19.18 -3.23 3.68
C ARG A 342 -19.82 -3.89 4.87
N ARG A 343 -19.97 -5.22 4.84
CA ARG A 343 -20.31 -5.93 6.08
C ARG A 343 -19.24 -5.46 7.06
N PRO A 344 -19.61 -4.84 8.18
CA PRO A 344 -18.61 -4.57 9.18
C PRO A 344 -17.89 -5.90 9.43
N ASP A 345 -16.57 -5.88 9.59
CA ASP A 345 -15.84 -7.06 10.11
C ASP A 345 -16.47 -7.53 11.44
N ASN A 346 -17.28 -6.67 12.06
CA ASN A 346 -18.17 -6.90 13.19
C ASN A 346 -19.57 -7.49 12.85
N SER A 347 -19.86 -7.99 11.64
CA SER A 347 -21.12 -8.69 11.37
C SER A 347 -21.03 -10.15 11.82
N THR A 348 -21.44 -10.36 13.07
CA THR A 348 -21.78 -11.61 13.76
C THR A 348 -22.87 -12.42 13.05
N SER A 349 -22.55 -12.91 11.85
CA SER A 349 -23.24 -14.06 11.28
C SER A 349 -22.20 -14.90 10.56
N GLY A 350 -21.57 -15.79 11.32
CA GLY A 350 -20.84 -16.92 10.77
C GLY A 350 -21.82 -17.76 9.99
N SER A 351 -21.95 -17.52 8.67
CA SER A 351 -22.58 -18.49 7.80
C SER A 351 -21.84 -19.80 8.00
N VAL A 352 -22.54 -20.80 8.54
CA VAL A 352 -22.00 -22.15 8.66
C VAL A 352 -21.65 -22.60 7.25
N PRO A 353 -20.42 -23.08 7.02
CA PRO A 353 -20.02 -23.57 5.71
C PRO A 353 -21.01 -24.63 5.22
N THR A 354 -21.43 -24.49 3.97
CA THR A 354 -22.27 -25.47 3.27
C THR A 354 -21.46 -26.58 2.61
N THR A 355 -20.16 -26.32 2.40
CA THR A 355 -19.18 -27.28 1.90
C THR A 355 -18.38 -27.82 3.07
N ALA A 356 -18.09 -29.13 3.07
CA ALA A 356 -17.24 -29.75 4.06
C ALA A 356 -15.76 -29.38 3.82
N ALA A 357 -15.01 -29.14 4.90
CA ALA A 357 -13.56 -29.08 4.83
C ALA A 357 -12.99 -30.46 4.52
N ILE A 358 -11.84 -30.51 3.84
CA ILE A 358 -11.15 -31.77 3.57
C ILE A 358 -10.44 -32.25 4.84
N ALA A 359 -10.61 -33.53 5.17
CA ALA A 359 -9.95 -34.16 6.31
C ALA A 359 -8.41 -34.15 6.16
N ASN A 360 -7.71 -34.21 7.30
CA ASN A 360 -6.25 -34.20 7.38
C ASN A 360 -5.75 -35.44 8.14
N ASP A 361 -6.13 -36.61 7.64
CA ASP A 361 -5.86 -37.89 8.31
C ASP A 361 -4.36 -38.26 8.26
N HIS A 362 -3.61 -37.64 7.35
CA HIS A 362 -2.17 -37.80 7.18
C HIS A 362 -1.57 -36.42 6.88
N PRO A 363 -1.10 -35.66 7.88
CA PRO A 363 -0.40 -34.42 7.62
C PRO A 363 0.85 -34.75 6.80
N GLY A 364 0.90 -34.26 5.56
CA GLY A 364 2.02 -34.49 4.63
C GLY A 364 3.33 -33.87 5.12
N THR A 365 4.30 -33.72 4.24
CA THR A 365 5.58 -33.07 4.56
C THR A 365 5.48 -31.54 4.64
N HIS A 366 4.50 -30.96 3.98
CA HIS A 366 4.24 -29.51 3.95
C HIS A 366 3.16 -29.11 4.95
N ARG A 367 3.05 -27.81 5.25
CA ARG A 367 2.17 -27.24 6.26
C ARG A 367 1.21 -26.22 5.68
N LEU A 368 -0.05 -26.31 6.08
CA LEU A 368 -1.01 -25.23 5.92
C LEU A 368 -1.07 -24.40 7.20
N ILE A 369 -0.67 -23.15 7.10
CA ILE A 369 -0.54 -22.19 8.20
C ILE A 369 -1.64 -21.14 8.05
N GLY A 370 -2.29 -20.71 9.13
CA GLY A 370 -3.34 -19.70 9.01
C GLY A 370 -3.58 -18.88 10.26
N TYR A 371 -3.92 -17.62 10.04
CA TYR A 371 -4.32 -16.68 11.08
C TYR A 371 -5.77 -16.89 11.49
N TRP A 372 -6.03 -16.84 12.79
CA TRP A 372 -7.35 -16.97 13.39
C TRP A 372 -7.64 -15.77 14.28
N ASN A 373 -8.70 -15.02 13.95
CA ASN A 373 -9.21 -13.92 14.77
C ASN A 373 -10.30 -14.39 15.72
N GLY A 374 -11.08 -15.39 15.32
CA GLY A 374 -12.05 -16.05 16.18
C GLY A 374 -13.25 -15.21 16.59
N SER A 375 -14.27 -15.90 17.10
CA SER A 375 -15.41 -15.26 17.76
C SER A 375 -16.21 -16.28 18.57
N ARG A 376 -17.26 -15.82 19.26
CA ARG A 376 -18.29 -16.68 19.85
C ARG A 376 -18.86 -17.71 18.87
N ASP A 377 -19.02 -17.32 17.60
CA ASP A 377 -19.69 -18.13 16.56
C ASP A 377 -18.70 -18.92 15.69
N PHE A 378 -17.41 -18.73 15.91
CA PHE A 378 -16.35 -19.51 15.29
C PHE A 378 -15.23 -19.73 16.30
N LYS A 379 -15.30 -20.88 17.00
CA LYS A 379 -14.35 -21.25 18.04
C LYS A 379 -13.07 -21.80 17.45
N LEU A 380 -11.99 -21.74 18.23
CA LEU A 380 -10.70 -22.34 17.85
C LEU A 380 -10.84 -23.84 17.60
N THR A 381 -11.71 -24.50 18.36
CA THR A 381 -12.00 -25.93 18.22
C THR A 381 -12.84 -26.29 16.98
N ASP A 382 -13.43 -25.30 16.31
CA ASP A 382 -14.16 -25.43 15.04
C ASP A 382 -13.25 -25.22 13.81
N VAL A 383 -11.98 -24.85 14.02
CA VAL A 383 -11.02 -24.70 12.91
C VAL A 383 -10.88 -26.02 12.15
N ALA A 384 -10.95 -25.93 10.82
CA ALA A 384 -10.94 -27.09 9.95
C ALA A 384 -9.66 -27.95 10.15
N PRO A 385 -9.76 -29.29 10.05
CA PRO A 385 -8.63 -30.18 10.36
C PRO A 385 -7.44 -30.03 9.41
N GLN A 386 -7.60 -29.42 8.24
CA GLN A 386 -6.53 -29.16 7.26
C GLN A 386 -5.47 -28.16 7.70
N TRP A 387 -5.76 -27.29 8.68
CA TRP A 387 -4.79 -26.32 9.20
C TRP A 387 -3.84 -27.02 10.17
N ASP A 388 -2.52 -26.91 9.96
CA ASP A 388 -1.50 -27.58 10.77
C ASP A 388 -0.95 -26.66 11.87
N ILE A 389 -0.75 -25.39 11.52
CA ILE A 389 -0.31 -24.32 12.42
C ILE A 389 -1.38 -23.24 12.42
N ILE A 390 -1.91 -22.91 13.60
CA ILE A 390 -2.91 -21.88 13.81
C ILE A 390 -2.23 -20.72 14.55
N ILE A 391 -2.33 -19.52 13.99
CA ILE A 391 -1.72 -18.32 14.56
C ILE A 391 -2.86 -17.41 15.08
N GLU A 392 -2.92 -17.23 16.39
CA GLU A 392 -3.86 -16.32 17.05
C GLU A 392 -3.48 -14.86 16.74
N ALA A 393 -4.45 -14.05 16.31
CA ALA A 393 -4.26 -12.63 16.00
C ALA A 393 -5.11 -11.73 16.92
N PHE A 394 -4.57 -10.81 17.72
CA PHE A 394 -3.16 -10.47 17.95
C PHE A 394 -2.91 -10.09 19.42
N ALA A 395 -1.67 -10.26 19.87
CA ALA A 395 -1.14 -9.47 20.98
C ALA A 395 -0.57 -8.15 20.44
N VAL A 396 -1.11 -7.03 20.91
CA VAL A 396 -0.81 -5.69 20.37
C VAL A 396 0.01 -4.85 21.36
N PRO A 397 0.78 -3.84 20.91
CA PRO A 397 1.49 -2.92 21.78
C PRO A 397 0.53 -2.20 22.74
N ASP A 398 0.90 -2.13 24.02
CA ASP A 398 0.17 -1.30 24.99
C ASP A 398 0.78 0.09 25.08
N HIS A 399 0.28 1.01 24.24
CA HIS A 399 0.74 2.41 24.19
C HIS A 399 0.49 3.22 25.49
N SER A 400 -0.11 2.61 26.52
CA SER A 400 -0.30 3.21 27.85
C SER A 400 0.68 2.68 28.92
N ALA A 401 1.53 1.71 28.56
CA ALA A 401 2.49 1.04 29.43
C ALA A 401 3.93 1.32 28.98
N PRO A 402 4.96 0.90 29.75
CA PRO A 402 6.35 1.01 29.31
C PRO A 402 6.59 0.36 27.94
N GLU A 403 7.50 0.94 27.17
CA GLU A 403 7.88 0.45 25.83
C GLU A 403 8.30 -1.03 25.85
N GLY A 404 7.89 -1.78 24.83
CA GLY A 404 8.03 -3.23 24.77
C GLY A 404 6.88 -4.02 25.40
N THR A 405 5.96 -3.36 26.14
CA THR A 405 4.77 -4.03 26.69
C THR A 405 3.80 -4.43 25.59
N LEU A 406 3.45 -5.71 25.52
CA LEU A 406 2.33 -6.21 24.71
C LEU A 406 1.16 -6.64 25.60
N LYS A 407 -0.06 -6.47 25.08
CA LYS A 407 -1.29 -6.96 25.71
C LYS A 407 -2.06 -7.85 24.75
N PHE A 408 -2.66 -8.89 25.31
CA PHE A 408 -3.52 -9.81 24.58
C PHE A 408 -4.88 -9.90 25.26
N MET A 409 -5.93 -9.82 24.46
CA MET A 409 -7.30 -10.05 24.89
C MET A 409 -7.88 -11.20 24.07
N PRO A 410 -8.45 -12.24 24.69
CA PRO A 410 -9.10 -13.31 23.94
C PRO A 410 -10.16 -12.78 22.98
N PRO A 411 -10.43 -13.50 21.87
CA PRO A 411 -11.47 -13.13 20.92
C PRO A 411 -12.83 -12.90 21.56
N ASN A 412 -13.65 -12.05 20.93
CA ASN A 412 -14.95 -11.70 21.46
C ASN A 412 -15.81 -12.95 21.74
N GLY A 413 -16.19 -13.16 23.01
CA GLY A 413 -16.97 -14.31 23.46
C GLY A 413 -16.16 -15.41 24.14
N TYR A 414 -14.83 -15.30 24.19
CA TYR A 414 -13.97 -16.18 24.99
C TYR A 414 -13.70 -15.62 26.38
N THR A 415 -13.70 -16.49 27.39
CA THR A 415 -12.94 -16.23 28.61
C THR A 415 -11.49 -16.71 28.45
N PRO A 416 -10.53 -16.19 29.23
CA PRO A 416 -9.15 -16.68 29.17
C PRO A 416 -9.02 -18.19 29.39
N GLU A 417 -9.79 -18.76 30.32
CA GLU A 417 -9.76 -20.18 30.65
C GLU A 417 -10.31 -21.04 29.52
N GLN A 418 -11.34 -20.56 28.81
CA GLN A 418 -11.88 -21.24 27.65
C GLN A 418 -10.87 -21.29 26.51
N LEU A 419 -10.19 -20.18 26.24
CA LEU A 419 -9.19 -20.13 25.18
C LEU A 419 -8.01 -21.04 25.51
N GLN A 420 -7.52 -21.00 26.76
CA GLN A 420 -6.47 -21.90 27.23
C GLN A 420 -6.86 -23.39 27.06
N ALA A 421 -8.09 -23.75 27.40
CA ALA A 421 -8.58 -25.12 27.24
C ALA A 421 -8.68 -25.54 25.76
N ASP A 422 -9.18 -24.65 24.90
CA ASP A 422 -9.28 -24.89 23.46
C ASP A 422 -7.89 -25.03 22.81
N ILE A 423 -6.92 -24.21 23.20
CA ILE A 423 -5.52 -24.34 22.77
C ILE A 423 -4.95 -25.71 23.16
N ALA A 424 -5.13 -26.11 24.42
CA ALA A 424 -4.69 -27.43 24.89
C ALA A 424 -5.35 -28.57 24.10
N GLN A 425 -6.64 -28.43 23.78
CA GLN A 425 -7.37 -29.41 22.97
C GLN A 425 -6.81 -29.48 21.55
N MET A 426 -6.56 -28.35 20.89
CA MET A 426 -6.00 -28.35 19.53
C MET A 426 -4.59 -28.95 19.50
N LYS A 427 -3.76 -28.65 20.50
CA LYS A 427 -2.44 -29.26 20.68
C LYS A 427 -2.52 -30.77 20.89
N SER A 428 -3.53 -31.26 21.64
CA SER A 428 -3.75 -32.71 21.81
C SER A 428 -4.12 -33.42 20.50
N LYS A 429 -4.64 -32.68 19.51
CA LYS A 429 -4.91 -33.16 18.14
C LYS A 429 -3.70 -33.00 17.20
N GLY A 430 -2.52 -32.69 17.73
CA GLY A 430 -1.28 -32.56 16.96
C GLY A 430 -1.12 -31.21 16.23
N LYS A 431 -1.99 -30.23 16.49
CA LYS A 431 -1.86 -28.87 15.92
C LYS A 431 -0.84 -28.06 16.69
N LYS A 432 -0.23 -27.09 16.02
CA LYS A 432 0.52 -26.01 16.68
C LYS A 432 -0.36 -24.78 16.81
N VAL A 433 -0.34 -24.14 17.97
CA VAL A 433 -1.07 -22.89 18.20
C VAL A 433 -0.09 -21.84 18.71
N MET A 434 0.12 -20.79 17.93
CA MET A 434 1.04 -19.68 18.21
C MET A 434 0.25 -18.39 18.44
N ILE A 435 0.90 -17.37 19.02
CA ILE A 435 0.35 -16.02 19.15
C ILE A 435 1.14 -15.05 18.28
N SER A 436 0.44 -14.30 17.42
CA SER A 436 1.05 -13.24 16.62
C SER A 436 1.15 -11.93 17.42
N LEU A 437 2.30 -11.30 17.29
CA LEU A 437 2.65 -10.03 17.91
C LEU A 437 2.63 -8.96 16.82
N GLY A 438 1.72 -7.98 16.94
CA GLY A 438 1.59 -6.89 15.97
C GLY A 438 0.17 -6.72 15.43
N GLY A 439 0.06 -6.68 14.10
CA GLY A 439 -1.18 -6.48 13.36
C GLY A 439 -1.35 -5.07 12.76
N GLY A 440 -2.18 -5.01 11.71
CA GLY A 440 -2.53 -3.81 10.93
C GLY A 440 -2.55 -2.49 11.71
N GLY A 441 -1.57 -1.62 11.46
CA GLY A 441 -1.47 -0.28 12.07
C GLY A 441 -1.18 -0.27 13.58
N GLN A 442 -0.66 -1.36 14.14
CA GLN A 442 -0.19 -1.47 15.52
C GLN A 442 1.34 -1.38 15.56
N PHE A 443 1.88 -0.16 15.64
CA PHE A 443 3.32 0.06 15.54
C PHE A 443 4.06 -0.30 16.82
N PHE A 444 5.20 -0.97 16.67
CA PHE A 444 6.01 -1.48 17.76
C PHE A 444 7.43 -0.91 17.72
N SER A 445 7.97 -0.59 18.91
CA SER A 445 9.36 -0.16 19.09
C SER A 445 9.95 -0.70 20.38
N MET A 446 11.27 -0.85 20.40
CA MET A 446 12.10 -1.19 21.56
C MET A 446 13.37 -0.34 21.57
N GLU A 447 13.24 0.98 21.68
CA GLU A 447 14.39 1.88 21.58
C GLU A 447 15.35 1.80 22.78
N LYS A 448 14.87 1.31 23.92
CA LYS A 448 15.63 1.34 25.18
C LYS A 448 16.03 -0.07 25.66
N PRO A 449 17.21 -0.22 26.30
CA PRO A 449 17.64 -1.50 26.84
C PRO A 449 16.64 -2.13 27.83
N GLU A 450 15.99 -1.32 28.68
CA GLU A 450 14.97 -1.80 29.62
C GLU A 450 13.70 -2.37 28.95
N SER A 451 13.46 -2.04 27.68
CA SER A 451 12.34 -2.59 26.90
C SER A 451 12.51 -4.08 26.65
N VAL A 452 13.73 -4.62 26.64
CA VAL A 452 13.99 -6.06 26.48
C VAL A 452 13.33 -6.84 27.59
N THR A 453 13.62 -6.52 28.85
CA THR A 453 13.01 -7.19 30.02
C THR A 453 11.49 -7.03 30.00
N THR A 454 10.99 -5.82 29.71
CA THR A 454 9.55 -5.53 29.63
C THR A 454 8.86 -6.41 28.59
N PHE A 455 9.43 -6.52 27.39
CA PHE A 455 8.94 -7.36 26.31
C PHE A 455 8.96 -8.83 26.68
N VAL A 456 10.10 -9.34 27.16
CA VAL A 456 10.26 -10.74 27.54
C VAL A 456 9.26 -11.13 28.63
N ASP A 457 9.05 -10.29 29.64
CA ASP A 457 8.10 -10.55 30.72
C ASP A 457 6.64 -10.53 30.23
N ALA A 458 6.26 -9.52 29.44
CA ALA A 458 4.91 -9.40 28.89
C ALA A 458 4.55 -10.60 27.99
N VAL A 459 5.43 -10.93 27.04
CA VAL A 459 5.24 -12.06 26.13
C VAL A 459 5.28 -13.38 26.88
N SER A 460 6.22 -13.55 27.82
CA SER A 460 6.28 -14.76 28.67
C SER A 460 4.98 -15.02 29.40
N LYS A 461 4.36 -13.96 29.93
CA LYS A 461 3.09 -14.05 30.66
C LYS A 461 1.97 -14.52 29.73
N ILE A 462 1.85 -13.94 28.53
CA ILE A 462 0.85 -14.32 27.53
C ILE A 462 1.05 -15.80 27.14
N VAL A 463 2.26 -16.16 26.72
CA VAL A 463 2.60 -17.54 26.30
C VAL A 463 2.30 -18.54 27.41
N SER A 464 2.71 -18.26 28.64
CA SER A 464 2.51 -19.17 29.78
C SER A 464 1.05 -19.30 30.20
N GLN A 465 0.29 -18.21 30.15
CA GLN A 465 -1.12 -18.20 30.55
C GLN A 465 -1.97 -19.09 29.64
N TYR A 466 -1.75 -19.02 28.32
CA TYR A 466 -2.57 -19.72 27.34
C TYR A 466 -1.96 -21.04 26.84
N GLY A 467 -0.66 -21.25 27.06
CA GLY A 467 0.04 -22.45 26.64
C GLY A 467 0.37 -22.49 25.15
N PHE A 468 0.61 -21.33 24.53
CA PHE A 468 1.03 -21.21 23.12
C PHE A 468 2.34 -21.97 22.86
N ASP A 469 2.49 -22.52 21.65
CA ASP A 469 3.69 -23.21 21.19
C ASP A 469 4.81 -22.26 20.75
N GLY A 470 4.50 -20.97 20.56
CA GLY A 470 5.44 -20.02 19.98
C GLY A 470 4.86 -18.63 19.81
N VAL A 471 5.70 -17.74 19.27
CA VAL A 471 5.34 -16.39 18.85
C VAL A 471 5.61 -16.19 17.37
N ASP A 472 4.79 -15.34 16.78
CA ASP A 472 4.83 -14.95 15.38
C ASP A 472 5.03 -13.44 15.30
N ILE A 473 6.03 -12.97 14.54
CA ILE A 473 6.43 -11.56 14.50
C ILE A 473 5.85 -10.89 13.25
N ASP A 474 4.75 -10.18 13.44
CA ASP A 474 3.97 -9.45 12.43
C ASP A 474 3.98 -7.94 12.72
N PHE A 475 5.19 -7.41 12.95
CA PHE A 475 5.40 -5.97 13.12
C PHE A 475 5.58 -5.32 11.74
N GLU A 476 4.50 -4.72 11.25
CA GLU A 476 4.42 -4.01 9.97
C GLU A 476 5.15 -2.66 10.00
N THR A 477 5.45 -2.15 8.80
CA THR A 477 6.00 -0.80 8.59
C THR A 477 5.13 0.28 9.28
N PRO A 478 5.73 1.29 9.96
CA PRO A 478 7.15 1.61 10.08
C PRO A 478 7.83 0.99 11.31
N SER A 479 7.29 -0.10 11.87
CA SER A 479 7.99 -0.81 12.94
C SER A 479 9.33 -1.32 12.41
N LEU A 480 10.38 -1.17 13.21
CA LEU A 480 11.73 -1.68 12.89
C LEU A 480 12.39 -1.00 11.67
N ASP A 481 11.93 0.19 11.27
CA ASP A 481 12.62 0.99 10.25
C ASP A 481 14.12 1.11 10.56
N ILE A 482 14.96 0.81 9.56
CA ILE A 482 16.41 0.83 9.69
C ILE A 482 16.89 2.27 9.79
N ASP A 483 17.68 2.57 10.83
CA ASP A 483 18.31 3.87 11.01
C ASP A 483 19.22 4.23 9.82
N ALA A 484 19.30 5.52 9.50
CA ALA A 484 20.04 6.00 8.32
C ALA A 484 21.53 5.63 8.26
N ASN A 485 22.15 5.26 9.39
CA ASN A 485 23.57 4.85 9.47
C ASN A 485 23.75 3.33 9.64
N ASP A 486 22.66 2.56 9.70
CA ASP A 486 22.69 1.10 9.80
C ASP A 486 22.66 0.49 8.39
N HIS A 487 23.81 -0.03 7.97
CA HIS A 487 24.04 -0.50 6.60
C HIS A 487 24.50 -1.96 6.52
N ASP A 488 24.59 -2.66 7.65
CA ASP A 488 25.04 -4.05 7.71
C ASP A 488 24.08 -4.89 8.54
N PHE A 489 23.17 -5.59 7.86
CA PHE A 489 22.18 -6.46 8.50
C PHE A 489 22.81 -7.56 9.39
N ARG A 490 24.09 -7.89 9.20
CA ARG A 490 24.79 -8.91 10.00
C ARG A 490 25.19 -8.37 11.37
N HIS A 491 25.29 -7.06 11.51
CA HIS A 491 25.68 -6.33 12.72
C HIS A 491 24.78 -5.09 12.89
N PRO A 492 23.46 -5.29 13.09
CA PRO A 492 22.53 -4.18 13.17
C PRO A 492 22.88 -3.24 14.33
N THR A 493 22.63 -1.96 14.14
CA THR A 493 22.83 -0.91 15.15
C THR A 493 21.55 -0.17 15.52
N THR A 494 20.49 -0.34 14.73
CA THR A 494 19.15 0.20 15.02
C THR A 494 18.65 -0.40 16.35
N PRO A 495 18.43 0.38 17.42
CA PRO A 495 18.18 -0.14 18.76
C PRO A 495 16.99 -1.10 18.84
N SER A 496 15.85 -0.75 18.23
CA SER A 496 14.66 -1.61 18.24
C SER A 496 14.91 -2.98 17.61
N ILE A 497 15.70 -3.07 16.54
CA ILE A 497 16.09 -4.33 15.90
C ILE A 497 16.99 -5.16 16.82
N VAL A 498 18.02 -4.53 17.40
CA VAL A 498 18.99 -5.19 18.29
C VAL A 498 18.28 -5.76 19.52
N HIS A 499 17.46 -4.94 20.18
CA HIS A 499 16.73 -5.32 21.39
C HIS A 499 15.66 -6.39 21.11
N LEU A 500 15.00 -6.37 19.95
CA LEU A 500 14.05 -7.40 19.59
C LEU A 500 14.74 -8.76 19.35
N ILE A 501 15.89 -8.78 18.66
CA ILE A 501 16.69 -10.01 18.49
C ILE A 501 17.09 -10.57 19.86
N GLU A 502 17.54 -9.72 20.78
CA GLU A 502 17.88 -10.12 22.15
C GLU A 502 16.67 -10.71 22.88
N GLY A 503 15.53 -10.00 22.88
CA GLY A 503 14.31 -10.45 23.55
C GLY A 503 13.79 -11.79 23.01
N LEU A 504 13.82 -11.99 21.69
CA LEU A 504 13.39 -13.25 21.07
C LEU A 504 14.30 -14.43 21.44
N ARG A 505 15.61 -14.21 21.54
CA ARG A 505 16.55 -15.22 22.04
C ARG A 505 16.26 -15.57 23.51
N GLN A 506 16.02 -14.58 24.36
CA GLN A 506 15.65 -14.82 25.76
C GLN A 506 14.34 -15.61 25.91
N LEU A 507 13.33 -15.34 25.07
CA LEU A 507 12.09 -16.12 25.04
C LEU A 507 12.34 -17.57 24.63
N HIS A 508 13.10 -17.80 23.56
CA HIS A 508 13.46 -19.15 23.12
C HIS A 508 14.21 -19.93 24.22
N ASP A 509 15.19 -19.31 24.89
CA ASP A 509 15.94 -19.96 25.96
C ASP A 509 15.05 -20.28 27.18
N LYS A 510 14.08 -19.42 27.47
CA LYS A 510 13.14 -19.59 28.59
C LYS A 510 12.15 -20.73 28.37
N PHE A 511 11.60 -20.85 27.16
CA PHE A 511 10.61 -21.88 26.83
C PHE A 511 11.22 -23.17 26.26
N GLY A 512 12.51 -23.13 25.91
CA GLY A 512 13.29 -24.26 25.40
C GLY A 512 13.18 -24.45 23.89
N SER A 513 13.94 -25.41 23.37
CA SER A 513 14.12 -25.64 21.92
C SER A 513 12.86 -26.06 21.14
N GLY A 514 11.76 -26.34 21.83
CA GLY A 514 10.46 -26.61 21.21
C GLY A 514 9.62 -25.34 20.97
N PHE A 515 10.04 -24.20 21.51
CA PHE A 515 9.35 -22.93 21.35
C PHE A 515 9.55 -22.38 19.95
N MET A 516 8.43 -22.10 19.27
CA MET A 516 8.46 -21.67 17.88
C MET A 516 8.59 -20.15 17.77
N ILE A 517 9.42 -19.70 16.84
CA ILE A 517 9.53 -18.29 16.45
C ILE A 517 9.37 -18.23 14.94
N SER A 518 8.41 -17.44 14.45
CA SER A 518 8.24 -17.13 13.03
C SER A 518 8.36 -15.64 12.75
N LEU A 519 8.71 -15.31 11.52
CA LEU A 519 8.77 -13.94 11.01
C LEU A 519 7.85 -13.82 9.79
N VAL A 520 7.06 -12.76 9.75
CA VAL A 520 6.01 -12.57 8.73
C VAL A 520 6.22 -11.24 7.99
N PRO A 521 7.40 -11.04 7.39
CA PRO A 521 7.74 -9.75 6.84
C PRO A 521 6.81 -9.38 5.68
N GLU A 522 6.52 -8.09 5.56
CA GLU A 522 6.00 -7.53 4.31
C GLU A 522 7.05 -7.74 3.20
N GLY A 523 6.62 -7.74 1.94
CA GLY A 523 7.54 -7.87 0.80
C GLY A 523 8.68 -6.82 0.76
N THR A 524 8.53 -5.78 1.54
CA THR A 524 9.31 -4.56 1.58
C THR A 524 10.42 -4.69 2.64
N GLN A 525 10.15 -5.47 3.68
CA GLN A 525 11.03 -5.74 4.81
C GLN A 525 12.06 -6.86 4.54
N ILE A 526 11.86 -7.74 3.54
CA ILE A 526 12.89 -8.69 3.05
C ILE A 526 13.11 -8.60 1.53
N PRO A 527 12.19 -8.99 0.63
CA PRO A 527 12.47 -9.03 -0.82
C PRO A 527 12.94 -7.71 -1.44
N ALA A 528 12.35 -6.57 -1.07
CA ALA A 528 12.79 -5.26 -1.58
C ALA A 528 14.26 -4.93 -1.23
N ALA A 529 14.81 -5.60 -0.21
CA ALA A 529 16.21 -5.50 0.16
C ALA A 529 17.17 -5.91 -0.95
N ALA A 530 16.71 -6.65 -1.97
CA ALA A 530 17.51 -6.93 -3.17
C ALA A 530 17.84 -5.67 -3.99
N VAL A 531 17.00 -4.63 -3.89
CA VAL A 531 17.12 -3.38 -4.66
C VAL A 531 17.58 -2.20 -3.79
N VAL A 532 17.12 -2.11 -2.55
CA VAL A 532 17.38 -0.98 -1.64
C VAL A 532 17.47 -1.44 -0.19
N TYR A 533 18.32 -0.85 0.64
CA TYR A 533 18.43 -1.20 2.07
C TYR A 533 18.52 0.06 2.92
N GLY A 534 17.54 0.27 3.81
CA GLY A 534 17.40 1.45 4.67
C GLY A 534 15.92 1.86 4.86
N GLY A 535 15.59 2.46 6.02
CA GLY A 535 14.19 2.66 6.43
C GLY A 535 13.43 1.33 6.48
N GLN A 536 12.21 1.30 5.95
CA GLN A 536 11.39 0.09 5.84
C GLN A 536 12.01 -1.03 4.98
N PHE A 537 12.90 -0.67 4.04
CA PHE A 537 13.43 -1.62 3.07
C PHE A 537 14.51 -2.52 3.66
N GLY A 538 14.18 -3.78 3.90
CA GLY A 538 15.11 -4.77 4.46
C GLY A 538 15.16 -4.83 5.99
N SER A 539 14.24 -4.19 6.69
CA SER A 539 14.20 -4.12 8.17
C SER A 539 14.17 -5.49 8.87
N TYR A 540 13.71 -6.53 8.18
CA TYR A 540 13.67 -7.90 8.71
C TYR A 540 14.90 -8.74 8.37
N LEU A 541 15.82 -8.28 7.51
CA LEU A 541 17.06 -9.02 7.24
C LEU A 541 17.90 -9.28 8.51
N PRO A 542 18.09 -8.31 9.43
CA PRO A 542 18.86 -8.55 10.64
C PRO A 542 18.19 -9.56 11.57
N LEU A 543 16.85 -9.56 11.63
CA LEU A 543 16.08 -10.54 12.41
C LEU A 543 16.22 -11.94 11.84
N ALA A 544 15.96 -12.11 10.54
CA ALA A 544 16.07 -13.40 9.86
C ALA A 544 17.51 -13.96 9.93
N TYR A 545 18.52 -13.11 9.80
CA TYR A 545 19.92 -13.52 9.93
C TYR A 545 20.31 -13.82 11.38
N GLY A 546 19.94 -12.92 12.29
CA GLY A 546 20.30 -12.96 13.71
C GLY A 546 19.56 -14.01 14.51
N LEU A 547 18.48 -14.60 13.99
CA LEU A 547 17.69 -15.67 14.63
C LEU A 547 17.73 -16.99 13.86
N ARG A 548 18.49 -17.09 12.76
CA ARG A 548 18.48 -18.21 11.81
C ARG A 548 18.59 -19.61 12.44
N ASP A 549 19.30 -19.72 13.55
CA ASP A 549 19.53 -20.95 14.31
C ASP A 549 18.30 -21.40 15.11
N ILE A 550 17.45 -20.47 15.56
CA ILE A 550 16.25 -20.73 16.37
C ILE A 550 14.92 -20.44 15.64
N LEU A 551 15.01 -19.90 14.42
CA LEU A 551 13.85 -19.61 13.59
C LEU A 551 13.14 -20.89 13.16
N SER A 552 11.83 -20.95 13.39
CA SER A 552 10.97 -22.06 12.95
C SER A 552 10.59 -21.91 11.49
N PHE A 553 10.10 -20.73 11.09
CA PHE A 553 9.79 -20.44 9.69
C PHE A 553 9.70 -18.94 9.39
N VAL A 554 9.69 -18.61 8.10
CA VAL A 554 9.39 -17.30 7.53
C VAL A 554 8.31 -17.47 6.49
N ASP A 555 7.31 -16.61 6.53
CA ASP A 555 6.22 -16.51 5.57
C ASP A 555 6.03 -15.06 5.13
N VAL A 556 6.76 -14.68 4.09
CA VAL A 556 6.64 -13.34 3.49
C VAL A 556 5.21 -13.11 3.00
N GLN A 557 4.68 -11.92 3.25
CA GLN A 557 3.38 -11.50 2.73
C GLN A 557 3.51 -11.16 1.23
N ASP A 558 3.09 -12.08 0.34
CA ASP A 558 3.09 -11.86 -1.12
C ASP A 558 1.88 -11.04 -1.60
N TYR A 559 1.29 -10.26 -0.69
CA TYR A 559 0.14 -9.40 -0.89
C TYR A 559 0.40 -8.07 -0.19
N ASN A 560 -0.40 -7.04 -0.50
CA ASN A 560 -0.18 -5.69 0.02
C ASN A 560 1.27 -5.20 -0.15
N THR A 561 1.96 -5.60 -1.23
CA THR A 561 3.35 -5.23 -1.49
C THR A 561 3.49 -4.63 -2.91
N PRO A 562 4.38 -3.65 -3.11
CA PRO A 562 4.55 -3.00 -4.41
C PRO A 562 5.23 -3.91 -5.45
N PRO A 563 5.38 -3.47 -6.72
CA PRO A 563 6.15 -4.20 -7.71
C PRO A 563 7.62 -4.26 -7.30
N LEU A 564 8.22 -5.44 -7.40
CA LEU A 564 9.60 -5.70 -6.98
C LEU A 564 10.38 -6.39 -8.09
N GLN A 565 11.71 -6.39 -7.97
CA GLN A 565 12.62 -6.95 -8.97
C GLN A 565 13.11 -8.33 -8.56
N GLY A 566 13.01 -9.30 -9.47
CA GLY A 566 13.50 -10.65 -9.25
C GLY A 566 15.01 -10.81 -9.45
N LEU A 567 15.51 -12.01 -9.15
CA LEU A 567 16.91 -12.42 -9.35
C LEU A 567 17.34 -12.35 -10.83
N ASP A 568 16.39 -12.58 -11.73
CA ASP A 568 16.58 -12.44 -13.18
C ASP A 568 16.78 -10.99 -13.63
N GLY A 569 16.42 -10.00 -12.80
CA GLY A 569 16.48 -8.58 -13.11
C GLY A 569 15.29 -8.07 -13.90
N GLU A 570 14.16 -8.76 -13.85
CA GLU A 570 12.87 -8.28 -14.34
C GLU A 570 11.96 -7.89 -13.18
N ILE A 571 10.90 -7.14 -13.49
CA ILE A 571 9.99 -6.57 -12.51
C ILE A 571 8.68 -7.35 -12.54
N TYR A 572 8.21 -7.72 -11.36
CA TYR A 572 6.96 -8.46 -11.16
C TYR A 572 6.08 -7.70 -10.18
N GLN A 573 4.77 -7.97 -10.22
CA GLN A 573 3.79 -7.32 -9.36
C GLN A 573 2.79 -8.33 -8.81
N ALA A 574 2.19 -8.00 -7.68
CA ALA A 574 1.34 -8.90 -6.91
C ALA A 574 0.10 -9.41 -7.67
N ALA A 575 -0.55 -10.41 -7.07
CA ALA A 575 -1.68 -11.16 -7.62
C ALA A 575 -1.35 -11.96 -8.90
N THR A 576 -0.12 -12.48 -8.99
CA THR A 576 0.34 -13.29 -10.14
C THR A 576 1.22 -14.45 -9.68
N THR A 577 1.18 -15.55 -10.43
CA THR A 577 2.05 -16.71 -10.18
C THR A 577 3.54 -16.37 -10.25
N ASP A 578 3.93 -15.48 -11.16
CA ASP A 578 5.30 -14.97 -11.26
C ASP A 578 5.77 -14.30 -9.98
N TYR A 579 4.90 -13.49 -9.37
CA TYR A 579 5.25 -12.74 -8.18
C TYR A 579 5.48 -13.66 -6.98
N HIS A 580 4.61 -14.65 -6.75
CA HIS A 580 4.82 -15.62 -5.69
C HIS A 580 6.11 -16.41 -5.85
N ALA A 581 6.39 -16.86 -7.08
CA ALA A 581 7.62 -17.59 -7.37
C ALA A 581 8.86 -16.71 -7.15
N MET A 582 8.84 -15.47 -7.62
CA MET A 582 9.95 -14.53 -7.52
C MET A 582 10.23 -14.11 -6.07
N MET A 583 9.20 -13.71 -5.32
CA MET A 583 9.31 -13.26 -3.93
C MET A 583 9.84 -14.36 -3.03
N THR A 584 9.28 -15.57 -3.18
CA THR A 584 9.70 -16.72 -2.39
C THR A 584 11.12 -17.16 -2.78
N GLU A 585 11.49 -17.15 -4.07
CA GLU A 585 12.82 -17.58 -4.49
C GLU A 585 13.93 -16.62 -4.02
N LEU A 586 13.65 -15.30 -3.89
CA LEU A 586 14.60 -14.38 -3.26
C LEU A 586 15.02 -14.85 -1.87
N VAL A 587 14.08 -15.34 -1.06
CA VAL A 587 14.32 -15.85 0.29
C VAL A 587 15.00 -17.23 0.27
N LEU A 588 14.57 -18.12 -0.62
CA LEU A 588 15.09 -19.48 -0.75
C LEU A 588 16.51 -19.55 -1.32
N HIS A 589 16.85 -18.62 -2.22
CA HIS A 589 18.15 -18.59 -2.89
C HIS A 589 19.14 -17.64 -2.20
N GLY A 590 18.64 -16.59 -1.55
CA GLY A 590 19.45 -15.47 -1.09
C GLY A 590 19.86 -14.53 -2.23
N PHE A 591 20.30 -13.33 -1.87
CA PHE A 591 20.57 -12.25 -2.83
C PHE A 591 21.61 -11.25 -2.34
N ALA A 592 22.14 -10.45 -3.26
CA ALA A 592 23.00 -9.31 -2.95
C ALA A 592 22.15 -8.14 -2.45
N VAL A 593 22.32 -7.74 -1.19
CA VAL A 593 21.54 -6.66 -0.55
C VAL A 593 21.85 -5.33 -1.23
N ALA A 594 20.80 -4.63 -1.66
CA ALA A 594 20.82 -3.45 -2.50
C ALA A 594 21.71 -3.64 -3.74
N GLY A 595 21.80 -4.87 -4.26
CA GLY A 595 22.69 -5.26 -5.34
C GLY A 595 24.18 -5.22 -4.97
N ASN A 596 24.61 -5.04 -3.73
CA ASN A 596 26.02 -5.08 -3.32
C ASN A 596 26.51 -6.54 -3.18
N PRO A 597 27.38 -7.05 -4.07
CA PRO A 597 27.82 -8.45 -4.02
C PRO A 597 28.67 -8.80 -2.79
N ASN A 598 29.17 -7.80 -2.05
CA ASN A 598 29.91 -8.00 -0.80
C ASN A 598 28.99 -8.09 0.43
N LEU A 599 27.70 -7.81 0.27
CA LEU A 599 26.68 -7.88 1.31
C LEU A 599 25.60 -8.87 0.86
N MET A 600 25.90 -10.15 0.98
CA MET A 600 25.00 -11.24 0.57
C MET A 600 24.10 -11.66 1.74
N PHE A 601 22.78 -11.61 1.54
CA PHE A 601 21.83 -12.28 2.41
C PHE A 601 21.79 -13.78 2.07
N PRO A 602 22.05 -14.69 3.03
CA PRO A 602 22.11 -16.11 2.76
C PRO A 602 20.71 -16.71 2.52
N PRO A 603 20.62 -17.85 1.81
CA PRO A 603 19.35 -18.56 1.64
C PRO A 603 18.78 -18.99 3.00
N ILE A 604 17.46 -18.89 3.15
CA ILE A 604 16.72 -19.54 4.23
C ILE A 604 16.41 -20.98 3.78
N PRO A 605 16.66 -22.00 4.62
CA PRO A 605 16.31 -23.38 4.29
C PRO A 605 14.86 -23.53 3.85
N ALA A 606 14.62 -24.28 2.76
CA ALA A 606 13.29 -24.39 2.17
C ALA A 606 12.24 -24.91 3.17
N ASP A 607 12.63 -25.81 4.06
CA ASP A 607 11.77 -26.36 5.12
C ASP A 607 11.41 -25.37 6.23
N LYS A 608 11.91 -24.13 6.14
CA LYS A 608 11.55 -22.98 6.96
C LYS A 608 10.88 -21.86 6.16
N VAL A 609 10.56 -22.04 4.88
CA VAL A 609 9.95 -20.98 4.06
C VAL A 609 8.55 -21.40 3.63
N ALA A 610 7.55 -20.58 3.96
CA ALA A 610 6.20 -20.70 3.45
C ALA A 610 5.81 -19.46 2.64
N VAL A 611 4.80 -19.59 1.78
CA VAL A 611 4.30 -18.49 0.94
C VAL A 611 3.06 -17.89 1.59
N GLY A 612 3.05 -16.58 1.87
CA GLY A 612 1.95 -15.89 2.53
C GLY A 612 0.90 -15.35 1.55
N PHE A 613 -0.36 -15.76 1.73
CA PHE A 613 -1.49 -15.35 0.89
C PHE A 613 -2.57 -14.58 1.66
N LEU A 614 -3.27 -13.70 0.95
CA LEU A 614 -4.43 -12.97 1.43
C LEU A 614 -5.71 -13.50 0.77
N THR A 615 -6.65 -13.97 1.59
CA THR A 615 -7.98 -14.38 1.13
C THR A 615 -8.69 -13.23 0.42
N GLY A 616 -9.28 -13.51 -0.75
CA GLY A 616 -9.98 -12.53 -1.58
C GLY A 616 -9.08 -11.61 -2.40
N TYR A 617 -7.75 -11.73 -2.30
CA TYR A 617 -6.82 -10.90 -3.08
C TYR A 617 -6.70 -11.37 -4.54
N GLU A 618 -6.73 -12.68 -4.75
CA GLU A 618 -6.66 -13.36 -6.04
C GLU A 618 -7.39 -14.72 -6.01
N GLU A 619 -7.51 -15.37 -7.16
CA GLU A 619 -8.18 -16.67 -7.25
C GLU A 619 -7.29 -17.82 -6.76
N PRO A 620 -7.85 -18.86 -6.09
CA PRO A 620 -7.07 -19.98 -5.56
C PRO A 620 -6.23 -20.73 -6.61
N ALA A 621 -6.62 -20.68 -7.87
CA ALA A 621 -5.88 -21.30 -8.97
C ALA A 621 -4.50 -20.64 -9.17
N THR A 622 -4.40 -19.31 -9.05
CA THR A 622 -3.14 -18.56 -9.16
C THR A 622 -2.20 -18.93 -8.02
N MET A 623 -2.71 -18.96 -6.79
CA MET A 623 -1.96 -19.38 -5.60
C MET A 623 -1.46 -20.82 -5.74
N ARG A 624 -2.33 -21.73 -6.19
CA ARG A 624 -1.99 -23.14 -6.45
C ARG A 624 -0.86 -23.27 -7.47
N ALA A 625 -0.94 -22.53 -8.58
CA ALA A 625 0.08 -22.58 -9.62
C ALA A 625 1.44 -22.05 -9.12
N GLY A 626 1.45 -21.01 -8.28
CA GLY A 626 2.66 -20.50 -7.63
C GLY A 626 3.34 -21.55 -6.74
N ILE A 627 2.57 -22.16 -5.83
CA ILE A 627 3.10 -23.22 -4.95
C ILE A 627 3.58 -24.44 -5.76
N ASP A 628 2.80 -24.91 -6.73
CA ASP A 628 3.17 -26.08 -7.55
C ASP A 628 4.45 -25.80 -8.36
N TYR A 629 4.59 -24.59 -8.90
CA TYR A 629 5.80 -24.17 -9.59
C TYR A 629 7.01 -24.17 -8.65
N LEU A 630 6.88 -23.56 -7.47
CA LEU A 630 7.94 -23.54 -6.46
C LEU A 630 8.32 -24.94 -6.01
N LEU A 631 7.37 -25.84 -5.78
CA LEU A 631 7.65 -27.21 -5.34
C LEU A 631 8.33 -28.07 -6.41
N THR A 632 7.91 -27.93 -7.67
CA THR A 632 8.22 -28.92 -8.71
C THR A 632 9.16 -28.40 -9.81
N GLY A 633 9.37 -27.09 -9.90
CA GLY A 633 10.05 -26.44 -11.02
C GLY A 633 9.24 -26.42 -12.33
N LYS A 634 8.02 -26.95 -12.34
CA LYS A 634 7.17 -26.98 -13.53
C LYS A 634 6.52 -25.63 -13.75
N LYS A 635 7.16 -24.84 -14.60
CA LYS A 635 6.71 -23.49 -14.96
C LYS A 635 5.32 -23.50 -15.60
N PRO A 636 4.34 -22.75 -15.05
CA PRO A 636 3.04 -22.52 -15.70
C PRO A 636 3.19 -21.79 -17.04
N ALA A 637 2.27 -22.00 -17.97
CA ALA A 637 2.38 -21.48 -19.34
C ALA A 637 2.30 -19.94 -19.42
N ASP A 638 1.59 -19.33 -18.47
CA ASP A 638 1.39 -17.88 -18.32
C ASP A 638 2.49 -17.21 -17.48
N ALA A 639 3.31 -17.98 -16.76
CA ALA A 639 4.44 -17.47 -16.01
C ALA A 639 5.56 -17.01 -16.97
N THR A 640 6.21 -15.91 -16.62
CA THR A 640 7.38 -15.37 -17.33
C THR A 640 8.67 -15.51 -16.51
N TYR A 641 8.57 -15.51 -15.17
CA TYR A 641 9.69 -15.74 -14.26
C TYR A 641 10.24 -17.17 -14.39
N ASN A 642 11.56 -17.29 -14.52
CA ASN A 642 12.24 -18.58 -14.52
C ASN A 642 12.92 -18.75 -13.18
N LEU A 643 12.57 -19.81 -12.44
CA LEU A 643 13.29 -20.16 -11.23
C LEU A 643 14.79 -20.30 -11.53
N VAL A 644 15.61 -19.67 -10.69
CA VAL A 644 17.06 -19.88 -10.68
C VAL A 644 17.38 -21.34 -10.36
N HIS A 645 16.57 -21.99 -9.50
CA HIS A 645 16.63 -23.42 -9.28
C HIS A 645 15.57 -24.17 -10.11
N PRO A 646 15.91 -24.70 -11.31
CA PRO A 646 14.93 -25.20 -12.27
C PRO A 646 14.20 -26.47 -11.83
N ALA A 647 14.71 -27.19 -10.83
CA ALA A 647 14.04 -28.36 -10.26
C ALA A 647 13.00 -28.00 -9.17
N GLY A 648 12.85 -26.70 -8.84
CA GLY A 648 12.03 -26.25 -7.73
C GLY A 648 12.65 -26.55 -6.36
N TYR A 649 11.85 -26.39 -5.32
CA TYR A 649 12.19 -26.45 -3.91
C TYR A 649 11.26 -27.45 -3.23
N PRO A 650 11.46 -28.77 -3.42
CA PRO A 650 10.59 -29.80 -2.84
C PRO A 650 10.58 -29.79 -1.31
N GLY A 651 11.58 -29.17 -0.68
CA GLY A 651 11.64 -28.98 0.77
C GLY A 651 10.77 -27.85 1.32
N LEU A 652 10.12 -27.02 0.49
CA LEU A 652 9.35 -25.83 0.89
C LEU A 652 8.42 -26.15 2.07
N LEU A 653 8.33 -25.30 3.10
CA LEU A 653 7.50 -25.58 4.27
C LEU A 653 6.02 -25.66 3.90
N GLY A 654 5.50 -24.72 3.11
CA GLY A 654 4.10 -24.73 2.67
C GLY A 654 3.53 -23.34 2.38
N ALA A 655 2.32 -23.08 2.86
CA ALA A 655 1.59 -21.84 2.61
C ALA A 655 0.91 -21.30 3.87
N MET A 656 0.96 -19.98 4.04
CA MET A 656 0.28 -19.22 5.08
C MET A 656 -0.93 -18.45 4.50
N TYR A 657 -1.98 -18.28 5.32
CA TYR A 657 -3.16 -17.52 4.96
C TYR A 657 -3.61 -16.51 6.00
N TRP A 658 -3.85 -15.29 5.53
CA TRP A 658 -4.73 -14.31 6.16
C TRP A 658 -6.12 -14.35 5.50
N THR A 659 -7.16 -14.98 6.05
CA THR A 659 -7.26 -15.68 7.34
C THR A 659 -8.11 -16.95 7.25
N ILE A 660 -8.01 -17.81 8.27
CA ILE A 660 -8.88 -18.98 8.46
C ILE A 660 -10.36 -18.57 8.52
N ASP A 661 -10.66 -17.44 9.18
CA ASP A 661 -12.03 -16.92 9.31
C ASP A 661 -12.66 -16.60 7.96
N ALA A 662 -11.92 -15.94 7.08
CA ALA A 662 -12.39 -15.59 5.73
C ALA A 662 -12.56 -16.85 4.86
N ASP A 663 -11.59 -17.75 4.88
CA ASP A 663 -11.69 -19.03 4.16
C ASP A 663 -12.91 -19.84 4.60
N ARG A 664 -13.20 -19.91 5.91
CA ARG A 664 -14.42 -20.55 6.43
C ARG A 664 -15.68 -19.87 5.89
N ARG A 665 -15.77 -18.54 5.94
CA ARG A 665 -16.93 -17.79 5.40
C ARG A 665 -17.13 -18.03 3.91
N GLU A 666 -16.05 -18.27 3.17
CA GLU A 666 -16.07 -18.58 1.75
C GLU A 666 -16.19 -20.08 1.44
N ASN A 667 -16.71 -20.89 2.37
CA ASN A 667 -16.89 -22.34 2.19
C ASN A 667 -15.59 -23.11 1.91
N TYR A 668 -14.50 -22.73 2.59
CA TYR A 668 -13.19 -23.36 2.46
C TYR A 668 -12.59 -23.26 1.04
N LYS A 669 -12.92 -22.17 0.32
CA LYS A 669 -12.54 -21.94 -1.08
C LYS A 669 -11.05 -22.10 -1.34
N TYR A 670 -10.19 -21.67 -0.42
CA TYR A 670 -8.74 -21.65 -0.60
C TYR A 670 -8.09 -22.92 -0.04
N SER A 671 -8.43 -23.24 1.20
CA SER A 671 -7.85 -24.37 1.91
C SER A 671 -8.19 -25.72 1.27
N ASN A 672 -9.38 -25.87 0.69
CA ASN A 672 -9.73 -27.09 -0.07
C ASN A 672 -8.97 -27.22 -1.40
N VAL A 673 -8.37 -26.15 -1.92
CA VAL A 673 -7.55 -26.17 -3.16
C VAL A 673 -6.09 -26.44 -2.84
N LEU A 674 -5.56 -25.77 -1.82
CA LEU A 674 -4.13 -25.79 -1.49
C LEU A 674 -3.76 -26.88 -0.47
N GLY A 675 -4.65 -27.23 0.46
CA GLY A 675 -4.45 -28.35 1.38
C GLY A 675 -4.10 -29.66 0.67
N PRO A 676 -4.86 -30.11 -0.36
CA PRO A 676 -4.51 -31.30 -1.12
C PRO A 676 -3.17 -31.22 -1.85
N LEU A 677 -2.80 -30.05 -2.40
CA LEU A 677 -1.49 -29.85 -3.04
C LEU A 677 -0.37 -30.08 -2.03
N LEU A 678 -0.45 -29.43 -0.87
CA LEU A 678 0.55 -29.52 0.19
C LEU A 678 0.63 -30.92 0.82
N ARG A 679 -0.43 -31.74 0.74
CA ARG A 679 -0.36 -33.14 1.18
C ARG A 679 0.26 -34.09 0.17
N THR A 680 0.07 -33.82 -1.12
CA THR A 680 0.52 -34.69 -2.22
C THR A 680 1.78 -34.17 -2.93
N GLY A 681 2.34 -33.08 -2.41
CA GLY A 681 3.59 -32.49 -2.89
C GLY A 681 4.77 -33.47 -2.76
N PRO A 682 5.90 -33.16 -3.42
CA PRO A 682 7.10 -33.98 -3.33
C PRO A 682 7.54 -34.19 -1.87
N GLU A 683 8.05 -35.38 -1.56
CA GLU A 683 8.68 -35.59 -0.25
C GLU A 683 9.98 -34.77 -0.14
N LYS A 684 10.32 -34.40 1.10
CA LYS A 684 11.49 -33.54 1.44
C LYS A 684 12.82 -34.19 1.09
#